data_AF-A0A9P8SRH6-F1
#
_entry.id   AF-A0A9P8SRH6-F1
#
_cell.length_a   1.000
_cell.length_b   1.000
_cell.length_c   1.000
_cell.angle_alpha   90.00
_cell.angle_beta   90.00
_cell.angle_gamma   90.00
#
_symmetry.space_group_name_H-M   'P 1'
#
loop_
_entity.id
_entity.type
_entity.pdbx_description
1 polymer ?
#
loop_
_entity_poly.entity_id
_entity_poly.type
_entity_poly.pdbx_seq_one_letter_code
_entity_poly.pdbx_strand_id
1 'polypeptide(L)'
;MASGLIFDPLQLLRVAPLATSTGSLVHALVELFSNSAFLQPSIRKPSDAVLPKWYSYVFNRQIVSVLALNLTTISTGISNILLSRSRSALPLSRTTFYWAGVAGAVAHLFFVPFVAPRIQRIVEDSNANGPTVDMEDWLGFHRIRMLVADLPAWLAFAGAVMVELRPPLHCLDTGYSWRGMTRKTSTFSPFFDPPHNFSQIIATSNQTCKMPRDTQMVKQACDACRRRKVKCNAQRPCSQCRSAGLSCRTSLVRQKKGRQGRSANVLSELRTQNAQGNEPPDPTIASLTVAASIVSPPGGRCRFARKENVLPRELIRDCSEYFFARMQGTVPILQAETFQRHVEQMDHCIHAYCLVVAFCAFVMMQTGYSSAQAAGSRWTRSMDAGRELLEEATEARKHLDPLTVPVRQSITIAFLLYGCHIALGNQRHAYYFLREATTLYTAGMLDTQSDAEEGEEKLSSGKLFWLLLISERAHAIRRHRPVTLQVTANSPTLEDPSPDDTSCIGFRCLADLYRPFDESFLGLWNGTHATCSRESLILLDKHICDAVPPDLELPDIPMADLRVSQQWLRTMIWQLSTTAGFLSSKASHPCMEFRYPLQIARDLSLATWKLSTQSMETHGIGLIEKIFEVACTLTDVMACLSTAGLRSSGFNLGPQDYLKHFFSLVNTLPGGRQRFLPLLLTKVGQTLPSMLQPVTQHLNLPAATVETLVPPEKAEPEAFGDTWPDDQSYSDFNYAEMSRIGDKTPEIDEAFMQYLQSSP
;
A
#
# COMPACT_ATOMS: atom_id res chain seq x y z
N MET A 1 11.43 16.95 3.19
CA MET A 1 11.65 16.59 4.60
C MET A 1 10.42 15.92 5.18
N ALA A 2 10.47 14.59 5.27
CA ALA A 2 9.70 13.77 6.21
C ALA A 2 10.55 12.51 6.36
N SER A 3 11.27 12.40 7.48
CA SER A 3 12.36 11.44 7.68
C SER A 3 11.85 10.01 7.77
N GLY A 4 12.65 9.07 7.26
CA GLY A 4 12.43 7.65 7.52
C GLY A 4 12.52 7.36 9.02
N LEU A 5 11.54 6.62 9.53
CA LEU A 5 11.66 5.97 10.83
C LEU A 5 12.59 4.77 10.66
N ILE A 6 13.88 5.02 10.83
CA ILE A 6 14.86 3.97 11.09
C ILE A 6 14.37 3.24 12.35
N PHE A 7 14.09 1.94 12.22
CA PHE A 7 13.71 1.10 13.35
C PHE A 7 14.93 0.93 14.25
N ASP A 8 15.05 1.74 15.30
CA ASP A 8 16.07 1.55 16.32
C ASP A 8 15.68 0.32 17.17
N PRO A 9 16.45 -0.80 17.11
CA PRO A 9 16.11 -2.02 17.83
C PRO A 9 16.19 -1.85 19.35
N LEU A 10 16.98 -0.88 19.85
CA LEU A 10 17.03 -0.53 21.27
C LEU A 10 15.80 0.28 21.68
N GLN A 11 15.26 1.14 20.82
CA GLN A 11 13.96 1.77 21.06
C GLN A 11 12.84 0.72 21.07
N LEU A 12 12.80 -0.17 20.07
CA LEU A 12 11.81 -1.25 20.02
C LEU A 12 11.85 -2.09 21.32
N LEU A 13 13.05 -2.50 21.76
CA LEU A 13 13.23 -3.22 23.02
C LEU A 13 12.73 -2.41 24.23
N ARG A 14 12.95 -1.08 24.27
CA ARG A 14 12.50 -0.21 25.37
C ARG A 14 10.98 -0.07 25.47
N VAL A 15 10.25 -0.02 24.34
CA VAL A 15 8.77 0.03 24.33
C VAL A 15 8.11 -1.34 24.36
N ALA A 16 8.80 -2.43 24.02
CA ALA A 16 8.22 -3.77 23.97
C ALA A 16 7.46 -4.18 25.26
N PRO A 17 7.97 -3.98 26.50
CA PRO A 17 7.24 -4.32 27.72
C PRO A 17 5.91 -3.57 27.87
N LEU A 18 5.85 -2.30 27.43
CA LEU A 18 4.63 -1.50 27.43
C LEU A 18 3.63 -2.02 26.38
N ALA A 19 4.11 -2.34 25.18
CA ALA A 19 3.26 -2.89 24.12
C ALA A 19 2.64 -4.24 24.51
N THR A 20 3.45 -5.16 25.06
CA THR A 20 2.97 -6.50 25.43
C THR A 20 2.10 -6.50 26.68
N SER A 21 2.41 -5.67 27.70
CA SER A 21 1.52 -5.48 28.86
C SER A 21 0.21 -4.78 28.50
N THR A 22 0.21 -3.87 27.52
CA THR A 22 -1.03 -3.33 26.93
C THR A 22 -1.85 -4.44 26.31
N GLY A 23 -1.20 -5.35 25.54
CA GLY A 23 -1.82 -6.55 25.01
C GLY A 23 -2.45 -7.43 26.10
N SER A 24 -1.74 -7.71 27.18
CA SER A 24 -2.26 -8.47 28.33
C SER A 24 -3.49 -7.80 28.98
N LEU A 25 -3.45 -6.47 29.19
CA LEU A 25 -4.55 -5.74 29.78
C LEU A 25 -5.79 -5.69 28.88
N VAL A 26 -5.60 -5.53 27.56
CA VAL A 26 -6.68 -5.62 26.57
C VAL A 26 -7.28 -7.02 26.52
N HIS A 27 -6.45 -8.07 26.51
CA HIS A 27 -6.91 -9.46 26.53
C HIS A 27 -7.75 -9.74 27.78
N ALA A 28 -7.30 -9.25 28.94
CA ALA A 28 -8.01 -9.38 30.20
C ALA A 28 -9.35 -8.60 30.22
N LEU A 29 -9.41 -7.40 29.61
CA LEU A 29 -10.67 -6.67 29.42
C LEU A 29 -11.65 -7.44 28.53
N VAL A 30 -11.17 -8.03 27.42
CA VAL A 30 -12.01 -8.85 26.53
C VAL A 30 -12.54 -10.09 27.25
N GLU A 31 -11.69 -10.83 27.96
CA GLU A 31 -12.10 -11.95 28.83
C GLU A 31 -13.17 -11.51 29.84
N LEU A 32 -12.97 -10.38 30.50
CA LEU A 32 -13.92 -9.83 31.47
C LEU A 32 -15.30 -9.57 30.84
N PHE A 33 -15.34 -8.89 29.68
CA PHE A 33 -16.60 -8.60 28.99
C PHE A 33 -17.28 -9.87 28.46
N SER A 34 -16.56 -10.69 27.69
CA SER A 34 -17.12 -11.92 27.09
C SER A 34 -17.61 -12.90 28.13
N ASN A 35 -16.85 -13.13 29.21
CA ASN A 35 -17.24 -14.09 30.24
C ASN A 35 -18.37 -13.54 31.14
N SER A 36 -18.44 -12.22 31.35
CA SER A 36 -19.56 -11.60 32.08
C SER A 36 -20.91 -11.72 31.36
N ALA A 37 -20.91 -11.89 30.03
CA ALA A 37 -22.14 -12.06 29.27
C ALA A 37 -22.91 -13.32 29.69
N PHE A 38 -22.22 -14.42 30.02
CA PHE A 38 -22.85 -15.67 30.52
C PHE A 38 -23.52 -15.52 31.90
N LEU A 39 -23.30 -14.40 32.61
CA LEU A 39 -23.92 -14.12 33.90
C LEU A 39 -25.10 -13.14 33.82
N GLN A 40 -25.45 -12.66 32.62
CA GLN A 40 -26.65 -11.86 32.37
C GLN A 40 -27.89 -12.56 32.94
N PRO A 41 -28.70 -11.94 33.82
CA PRO A 41 -29.80 -12.61 34.51
C PRO A 41 -30.81 -13.32 33.59
N SER A 42 -31.02 -12.80 32.38
CA SER A 42 -31.91 -13.37 31.36
C SER A 42 -31.41 -14.66 30.72
N ILE A 43 -30.09 -14.88 30.67
CA ILE A 43 -29.47 -16.03 29.99
C ILE A 43 -28.55 -16.87 30.88
N ARG A 44 -28.41 -16.56 32.18
CA ARG A 44 -27.55 -17.29 33.12
C ARG A 44 -27.87 -18.79 33.17
N LYS A 45 -29.13 -19.16 33.42
CA LYS A 45 -29.54 -20.58 33.46
C LYS A 45 -29.40 -21.31 32.11
N PRO A 46 -29.75 -20.70 30.95
CA PRO A 46 -29.36 -21.25 29.64
C PRO A 46 -27.85 -21.39 29.42
N SER A 47 -27.03 -20.51 30.00
CA SER A 47 -25.58 -20.50 29.82
C SER A 47 -24.90 -21.71 30.47
N ASP A 48 -25.44 -22.24 31.57
CA ASP A 48 -24.91 -23.44 32.24
C ASP A 48 -24.71 -24.61 31.26
N ALA A 49 -25.65 -24.82 30.31
CA ALA A 49 -25.58 -25.91 29.33
C ALA A 49 -24.57 -25.67 28.18
N VAL A 50 -24.12 -24.43 27.97
CA VAL A 50 -23.24 -24.03 26.86
C VAL A 50 -21.80 -23.83 27.35
N LEU A 51 -21.65 -23.31 28.57
CA LEU A 51 -20.40 -22.79 29.09
C LEU A 51 -19.26 -23.82 29.17
N PRO A 52 -19.44 -25.08 29.61
CA PRO A 52 -18.36 -26.07 29.62
C PRO A 52 -17.76 -26.35 28.23
N LYS A 53 -18.63 -26.47 27.22
CA LYS A 53 -18.25 -26.72 25.82
C LYS A 53 -17.60 -25.50 25.16
N TRP A 54 -18.10 -24.30 25.46
CA TRP A 54 -17.51 -23.06 24.97
C TRP A 54 -16.14 -22.81 25.60
N TYR A 55 -16.03 -22.96 26.92
CA TYR A 55 -14.81 -22.63 27.66
C TYR A 55 -13.67 -23.61 27.35
N SER A 56 -13.94 -24.91 27.21
CA SER A 56 -12.94 -25.91 26.80
C SER A 56 -12.34 -25.65 25.41
N TYR A 57 -13.09 -25.06 24.48
CA TYR A 57 -12.57 -24.64 23.18
C TYR A 57 -11.79 -23.32 23.25
N VAL A 58 -12.35 -22.31 23.93
CA VAL A 58 -11.80 -20.95 23.95
C VAL A 58 -10.56 -20.82 24.84
N PHE A 59 -10.58 -21.44 26.02
CA PHE A 59 -9.49 -21.34 27.01
C PHE A 59 -8.15 -21.83 26.46
N ASN A 60 -8.14 -22.97 25.76
CA ASN A 60 -6.92 -23.56 25.19
C ASN A 60 -6.24 -22.65 24.16
N ARG A 61 -6.99 -21.74 23.51
CA ARG A 61 -6.43 -20.72 22.59
C ARG A 61 -6.00 -19.46 23.35
N GLN A 62 -6.80 -19.03 24.32
CA GLN A 62 -6.52 -17.85 25.15
C GLN A 62 -5.26 -18.02 26.00
N ILE A 63 -5.03 -19.19 26.60
CA ILE A 63 -3.87 -19.41 27.47
C ILE A 63 -2.54 -19.29 26.71
N VAL A 64 -2.48 -19.70 25.45
CA VAL A 64 -1.28 -19.51 24.60
C VAL A 64 -0.98 -18.03 24.41
N SER A 65 -1.99 -17.21 24.11
CA SER A 65 -1.85 -15.76 23.97
C SER A 65 -1.42 -15.09 25.28
N VAL A 66 -2.03 -15.47 26.40
CA VAL A 66 -1.70 -14.92 27.73
C VAL A 66 -0.27 -15.27 28.14
N LEU A 67 0.15 -16.53 27.95
CA LEU A 67 1.53 -16.95 28.21
C LEU A 67 2.54 -16.22 27.32
N ALA A 68 2.28 -16.13 26.01
CA ALA A 68 3.16 -15.43 25.09
C ALA A 68 3.33 -13.94 25.45
N LEU A 69 2.24 -13.24 25.73
CA LEU A 69 2.26 -11.83 26.12
C LEU A 69 2.97 -11.61 27.46
N ASN A 70 2.70 -12.45 28.47
CA ASN A 70 3.32 -12.32 29.79
C ASN A 70 4.83 -12.66 29.74
N LEU A 71 5.22 -13.77 29.10
CA LEU A 71 6.64 -14.14 28.92
C LEU A 71 7.41 -13.08 28.13
N THR A 72 6.82 -12.50 27.07
CA THR A 72 7.46 -11.41 26.32
C THR A 72 7.59 -10.15 27.18
N THR A 73 6.58 -9.82 27.99
CA THR A 73 6.63 -8.68 28.93
C THR A 73 7.72 -8.84 29.97
N ILE A 74 7.84 -10.03 30.60
CA ILE A 74 8.87 -10.32 31.60
C ILE A 74 10.26 -10.30 30.95
N SER A 75 10.47 -11.03 29.86
CA SER A 75 11.79 -11.14 29.21
C SER A 75 12.29 -9.80 28.67
N THR A 76 11.46 -9.04 27.96
CA THR A 76 11.86 -7.70 27.48
C THR A 76 12.01 -6.70 28.62
N GLY A 77 11.23 -6.82 29.70
CA GLY A 77 11.39 -6.01 30.91
C GLY A 77 12.73 -6.26 31.60
N ILE A 78 13.10 -7.54 31.78
CA ILE A 78 14.41 -7.96 32.31
C ILE A 78 15.55 -7.49 31.40
N SER A 79 15.42 -7.63 30.08
CA SER A 79 16.43 -7.14 29.13
C SER A 79 16.68 -5.63 29.26
N ASN A 80 15.63 -4.83 29.47
CA ASN A 80 15.79 -3.39 29.71
C ASN A 80 16.47 -3.05 31.04
N ILE A 81 16.27 -3.88 32.07
CA ILE A 81 17.00 -3.77 33.35
C ILE A 81 18.47 -4.10 33.12
N LEU A 82 18.80 -5.23 32.48
CA LEU A 82 20.18 -5.68 32.26
C LEU A 82 20.99 -4.74 31.35
N LEU A 83 20.36 -4.16 30.32
CA LEU A 83 21.01 -3.24 29.39
C LEU A 83 21.14 -1.79 29.92
N SER A 84 20.62 -1.50 31.12
CA SER A 84 20.67 -0.16 31.70
C SER A 84 22.03 0.15 32.37
N ARG A 85 22.98 0.67 31.59
CA ARG A 85 24.31 1.07 32.11
C ARG A 85 24.32 2.30 33.04
N SER A 86 23.20 3.00 33.24
CA SER A 86 23.15 4.26 33.99
C SER A 86 22.65 4.07 35.43
N ARG A 87 23.57 4.15 36.40
CA ARG A 87 23.24 4.32 37.83
C ARG A 87 22.84 5.78 38.08
N SER A 88 21.57 6.13 37.89
CA SER A 88 21.08 7.44 38.35
C SER A 88 20.85 7.42 39.86
N ALA A 89 21.26 8.48 40.56
CA ALA A 89 21.13 8.60 42.02
C ALA A 89 19.73 9.07 42.48
N LEU A 90 18.70 8.87 41.64
CA LEU A 90 17.31 9.29 41.89
C LEU A 90 16.43 8.08 42.24
N PRO A 91 15.52 8.18 43.22
CA PRO A 91 14.72 7.04 43.69
C PRO A 91 13.78 6.47 42.60
N LEU A 92 13.23 7.33 41.73
CA LEU A 92 12.47 6.91 40.54
C LEU A 92 13.36 6.93 39.29
N SER A 93 14.30 5.99 39.24
CA SER A 93 15.09 5.71 38.05
C SER A 93 14.26 4.97 36.97
N ARG A 94 14.68 5.02 35.70
CA ARG A 94 14.08 4.21 34.61
C ARG A 94 14.06 2.72 34.97
N THR A 95 15.13 2.25 35.59
CA THR A 95 15.27 0.90 36.16
C THR A 95 14.24 0.59 37.24
N THR A 96 13.90 1.54 38.12
CA THR A 96 12.87 1.35 39.15
C THR A 96 11.51 1.03 38.50
N PHE A 97 11.17 1.72 37.41
CA PHE A 97 9.95 1.48 36.66
C PHE A 97 9.93 0.12 35.94
N TYR A 98 11.03 -0.29 35.29
CA TYR A 98 11.09 -1.64 34.70
C TYR A 98 11.03 -2.75 35.76
N TRP A 99 11.69 -2.58 36.92
CA TRP A 99 11.60 -3.52 38.04
C TRP A 99 10.16 -3.65 38.58
N ALA A 100 9.47 -2.52 38.79
CA ALA A 100 8.07 -2.52 39.21
C ALA A 100 7.14 -3.17 38.17
N GLY A 101 7.39 -2.94 36.87
CA GLY A 101 6.66 -3.56 35.78
C GLY A 101 6.83 -5.08 35.72
N VAL A 102 8.08 -5.55 35.83
CA VAL A 102 8.40 -7.00 35.88
C VAL A 102 7.79 -7.63 37.14
N ALA A 103 7.85 -6.97 38.30
CA ALA A 103 7.24 -7.47 39.53
C ALA A 103 5.71 -7.66 39.38
N GLY A 104 5.01 -6.71 38.76
CA GLY A 104 3.58 -6.86 38.45
C GLY A 104 3.29 -7.97 37.44
N ALA A 105 4.10 -8.10 36.38
CA ALA A 105 3.95 -9.16 35.38
C ALA A 105 4.20 -10.57 35.97
N VAL A 106 5.14 -10.71 36.90
CA VAL A 106 5.35 -11.94 37.67
C VAL A 106 4.20 -12.18 38.66
N ALA A 107 3.68 -11.13 39.32
CA ALA A 107 2.58 -11.24 40.26
C ALA A 107 1.28 -11.76 39.62
N HIS A 108 1.07 -11.54 38.31
CA HIS A 108 0.00 -12.19 37.53
C HIS A 108 0.03 -13.72 37.68
N LEU A 109 1.21 -14.33 37.64
CA LEU A 109 1.37 -15.79 37.69
C LEU A 109 0.98 -16.38 39.05
N PHE A 110 1.03 -15.58 40.12
CA PHE A 110 0.54 -16.00 41.45
C PHE A 110 -0.99 -16.16 41.52
N PHE A 111 -1.74 -15.74 40.50
CA PHE A 111 -3.18 -16.01 40.42
C PHE A 111 -3.53 -17.39 39.85
N VAL A 112 -2.57 -18.10 39.23
CA VAL A 112 -2.79 -19.44 38.64
C VAL A 112 -3.41 -20.44 39.64
N PRO A 113 -2.96 -20.56 40.91
CA PRO A 113 -3.55 -21.50 41.88
C PRO A 113 -5.01 -21.19 42.24
N PHE A 114 -5.46 -19.94 42.12
CA PHE A 114 -6.83 -19.54 42.42
C PHE A 114 -7.75 -19.67 41.20
N VAL A 115 -7.18 -19.54 40.01
CA VAL A 115 -7.88 -19.51 38.72
C VAL A 115 -8.03 -20.90 38.11
N ALA A 116 -6.97 -21.72 38.11
CA ALA A 116 -6.98 -23.04 37.46
C ALA A 116 -8.05 -24.01 38.00
N PRO A 117 -8.29 -24.14 39.33
CA PRO A 117 -9.34 -25.04 39.84
C PRO A 117 -10.75 -24.61 39.45
N ARG A 118 -10.99 -23.31 39.24
CA ARG A 118 -12.30 -22.77 38.81
C ARG A 118 -12.55 -23.12 37.34
N ILE A 119 -11.53 -22.94 36.49
CA ILE A 119 -11.57 -23.34 35.08
C ILE A 119 -11.85 -24.83 34.94
N GLN A 120 -11.16 -25.67 35.73
CA GLN A 120 -11.38 -27.11 35.72
C GLN A 120 -12.84 -27.46 36.04
N ARG A 121 -13.43 -26.88 37.10
CA ARG A 121 -14.85 -27.13 37.44
C ARG A 121 -15.83 -26.61 36.39
N ILE A 122 -15.54 -25.49 35.71
CA ILE A 122 -16.34 -24.99 34.59
C ILE A 122 -16.31 -25.95 33.41
N VAL A 123 -15.14 -26.55 33.10
CA VAL A 123 -14.96 -27.47 31.96
C VAL A 123 -15.53 -28.86 32.26
N GLU A 124 -15.40 -29.34 33.50
CA GLU A 124 -15.87 -30.66 33.94
C GLU A 124 -17.34 -30.69 34.38
N ASP A 125 -17.99 -29.52 34.48
CA ASP A 125 -19.38 -29.36 34.93
C ASP A 125 -19.66 -30.04 36.30
N SER A 126 -18.73 -29.87 37.24
CA SER A 126 -18.68 -30.63 38.50
C SER A 126 -19.33 -29.95 39.70
N ASN A 127 -19.95 -28.78 39.51
CA ASN A 127 -20.62 -28.03 40.59
C ASN A 127 -22.14 -28.22 40.53
N ALA A 128 -22.73 -28.73 41.62
CA ALA A 128 -24.18 -28.96 41.73
C ALA A 128 -25.04 -27.69 41.56
N ASN A 129 -24.45 -26.50 41.71
CA ASN A 129 -25.14 -25.22 41.49
C ASN A 129 -24.97 -24.65 40.07
N GLY A 130 -24.28 -25.36 39.17
CA GLY A 130 -24.04 -24.98 37.78
C GLY A 130 -22.73 -24.21 37.54
N PRO A 131 -22.14 -24.32 36.33
CA PRO A 131 -20.83 -23.75 36.01
C PRO A 131 -20.84 -22.21 35.91
N THR A 132 -22.01 -21.57 35.78
CA THR A 132 -22.08 -20.10 35.91
C THR A 132 -21.77 -19.60 37.33
N VAL A 133 -21.87 -20.44 38.36
CA VAL A 133 -21.40 -20.09 39.71
C VAL A 133 -19.87 -20.01 39.72
N ASP A 134 -19.17 -21.04 39.24
CA ASP A 134 -17.71 -21.03 39.14
C ASP A 134 -17.18 -19.93 38.19
N MET A 135 -17.98 -19.52 37.20
CA MET A 135 -17.64 -18.39 36.32
C MET A 135 -17.73 -17.03 37.01
N GLU A 136 -18.75 -16.80 37.83
CA GLU A 136 -18.84 -15.61 38.69
C GLU A 136 -17.66 -15.55 39.67
N ASP A 137 -17.34 -16.71 40.25
CA ASP A 137 -16.18 -16.92 41.09
C ASP A 137 -14.87 -16.62 40.33
N TRP A 138 -14.70 -17.13 39.11
CA TRP A 138 -13.52 -16.90 38.26
C TRP A 138 -13.36 -15.41 37.91
N LEU A 139 -14.46 -14.74 37.54
CA LEU A 139 -14.50 -13.31 37.24
C LEU A 139 -14.09 -12.45 38.45
N GLY A 140 -14.39 -12.89 39.67
CA GLY A 140 -13.93 -12.26 40.90
C GLY A 140 -12.39 -12.19 40.98
N PHE A 141 -11.72 -13.33 40.86
CA PHE A 141 -10.25 -13.40 40.90
C PHE A 141 -9.60 -12.73 39.68
N HIS A 142 -10.22 -12.84 38.50
CA HIS A 142 -9.77 -12.16 37.30
C HIS A 142 -9.77 -10.63 37.45
N ARG A 143 -10.85 -10.03 37.99
CA ARG A 143 -10.91 -8.59 38.32
C ARG A 143 -9.83 -8.17 39.32
N ILE A 144 -9.59 -8.98 40.35
CA ILE A 144 -8.54 -8.70 41.34
C ILE A 144 -7.17 -8.73 40.66
N ARG A 145 -6.83 -9.80 39.91
CA ARG A 145 -5.57 -9.90 39.15
C ARG A 145 -5.36 -8.70 38.23
N MET A 146 -6.39 -8.29 37.49
CA MET A 146 -6.33 -7.12 36.62
C MET A 146 -5.97 -5.84 37.38
N LEU A 147 -6.56 -5.63 38.55
CA LEU A 147 -6.38 -4.42 39.34
C LEU A 147 -5.04 -4.40 40.11
N VAL A 148 -4.56 -5.54 40.61
CA VAL A 148 -3.38 -5.61 41.50
C VAL A 148 -2.09 -6.08 40.83
N ALA A 149 -2.16 -6.69 39.64
CA ALA A 149 -0.99 -7.14 38.88
C ALA A 149 -0.92 -6.50 37.49
N ASP A 150 -1.96 -6.67 36.66
CA ASP A 150 -1.91 -6.27 35.24
C ASP A 150 -1.84 -4.74 35.07
N LEU A 151 -2.72 -3.99 35.74
CA LEU A 151 -2.75 -2.53 35.68
C LEU A 151 -1.51 -1.87 36.32
N PRO A 152 -1.01 -2.29 37.51
CA PRO A 152 0.25 -1.79 38.05
C PRO A 152 1.46 -2.08 37.16
N ALA A 153 1.54 -3.27 36.54
CA ALA A 153 2.60 -3.59 35.59
C ALA A 153 2.59 -2.64 34.39
N TRP A 154 1.42 -2.44 33.79
CA TRP A 154 1.22 -1.53 32.66
C TRP A 154 1.58 -0.08 33.01
N LEU A 155 1.10 0.44 34.15
CA LEU A 155 1.42 1.78 34.64
C LEU A 155 2.93 1.97 34.87
N ALA A 156 3.61 0.95 35.39
CA ALA A 156 5.05 1.00 35.61
C ALA A 156 5.84 1.04 34.28
N PHE A 157 5.49 0.20 33.29
CA PHE A 157 6.12 0.26 31.97
C PHE A 157 5.79 1.56 31.20
N ALA A 158 4.59 2.12 31.38
CA ALA A 158 4.24 3.44 30.85
C ALA A 158 5.13 4.53 31.47
N GLY A 159 5.37 4.46 32.78
CA GLY A 159 6.32 5.31 33.50
C GLY A 159 7.75 5.19 32.96
N ALA A 160 8.22 3.96 32.68
CA ALA A 160 9.55 3.73 32.10
C ALA A 160 9.74 4.44 30.75
N VAL A 161 8.74 4.32 29.85
CA VAL A 161 8.76 4.96 28.52
C VAL A 161 8.62 6.48 28.62
N MET A 162 7.80 7.00 29.53
CA MET A 162 7.68 8.45 29.76
C MET A 162 8.97 9.07 30.32
N VAL A 163 9.75 8.32 31.11
CA VAL A 163 11.08 8.76 31.57
C VAL A 163 12.09 8.75 30.41
N GLU A 164 12.01 7.79 29.48
CA GLU A 164 12.85 7.73 28.28
C GLU A 164 12.63 8.91 27.32
N LEU A 165 11.38 9.38 27.20
CA LEU A 165 11.00 10.48 26.32
C LEU A 165 11.28 11.89 26.87
N ARG A 166 11.93 12.02 28.03
CA ARG A 166 12.39 13.34 28.52
C ARG A 166 13.63 13.79 27.73
N PRO A 167 13.61 14.96 27.05
CA PRO A 167 14.81 15.51 26.44
C PRO A 167 15.86 15.83 27.51
N PRO A 168 17.16 15.62 27.23
CA PRO A 168 18.21 15.93 28.19
C PRO A 168 18.27 17.45 28.45
N LEU A 169 18.13 17.84 29.72
CA LEU A 169 18.37 19.20 30.20
C LEU A 169 19.88 19.49 30.28
N HIS A 170 20.58 19.39 29.14
CA HIS A 170 21.98 19.79 28.97
C HIS A 170 22.20 20.28 27.53
N CYS A 171 21.76 21.50 27.24
CA CYS A 171 22.20 22.26 26.07
C CYS A 171 22.01 23.78 26.28
N LEU A 172 22.51 24.28 27.41
CA LEU A 172 22.68 25.70 27.72
C LEU A 172 23.93 25.86 28.58
N ASP A 173 25.12 25.79 27.96
CA ASP A 173 26.33 26.46 28.45
C ASP A 173 27.49 26.35 27.44
N THR A 174 27.60 27.38 26.58
CA THR A 174 28.80 27.91 25.88
C THR A 174 28.29 28.96 24.89
N GLY A 175 28.57 30.26 25.00
CA GLY A 175 29.22 31.02 26.06
C GLY A 175 29.76 32.33 25.51
N TYR A 176 29.04 33.45 25.64
CA TYR A 176 29.58 34.80 25.35
C TYR A 176 28.99 35.91 26.23
N SER A 177 29.92 36.69 26.81
CA SER A 177 29.78 38.04 27.38
C SER A 177 28.94 38.30 28.64
N TRP A 178 29.68 38.52 29.72
CA TRP A 178 29.28 39.12 31.00
C TRP A 178 28.62 40.52 30.91
N ARG A 179 27.52 40.72 31.65
CA ARG A 179 27.37 41.78 32.70
C ARG A 179 25.99 41.73 33.37
N GLY A 180 25.94 41.74 34.71
CA GLY A 180 24.67 41.92 35.45
C GLY A 180 24.56 41.25 36.83
N MET A 181 25.40 41.65 37.80
CA MET A 181 25.15 41.44 39.25
C MET A 181 23.73 42.01 39.58
N THR A 182 22.84 41.41 40.39
CA THR A 182 22.97 41.25 41.85
C THR A 182 21.88 40.37 42.51
N ARG A 183 22.28 39.62 43.57
CA ARG A 183 21.52 39.24 44.80
C ARG A 183 20.34 38.25 44.66
N LYS A 184 20.38 37.07 45.32
CA LYS A 184 20.09 36.76 46.76
C LYS A 184 18.60 37.02 47.11
N THR A 185 17.81 36.13 47.76
CA THR A 185 18.10 35.00 48.66
C THR A 185 17.11 33.82 48.55
N SER A 186 17.57 32.69 49.10
CA SER A 186 16.95 31.39 49.36
C SER A 186 15.86 31.33 50.47
N THR A 187 15.17 30.17 50.53
CA THR A 187 14.68 29.42 51.73
C THR A 187 13.67 30.05 52.71
N PHE A 188 12.53 29.39 52.95
CA PHE A 188 12.33 28.44 54.07
C PHE A 188 10.99 27.67 53.98
N SER A 189 10.90 26.53 54.67
CA SER A 189 9.70 25.67 54.90
C SER A 189 9.28 25.79 56.40
N PRO A 190 8.48 24.89 57.05
CA PRO A 190 7.29 24.07 56.69
C PRO A 190 6.13 24.21 57.75
N PHE A 191 5.21 23.22 57.83
CA PHE A 191 4.50 22.66 59.03
C PHE A 191 2.96 22.84 59.32
N PHE A 192 2.38 21.69 59.71
CA PHE A 192 1.25 21.35 60.62
C PHE A 192 -0.25 21.37 60.22
N ASP A 193 -0.96 20.35 60.76
CA ASP A 193 -2.37 19.93 60.55
C ASP A 193 -3.36 20.51 61.63
N PRO A 194 -4.45 19.83 62.10
CA PRO A 194 -5.87 20.22 61.92
C PRO A 194 -6.58 20.43 63.30
N PRO A 195 -7.86 20.05 63.60
CA PRO A 195 -9.08 19.73 62.82
C PRO A 195 -10.39 20.43 63.34
N HIS A 196 -11.56 20.14 62.71
CA HIS A 196 -12.82 19.65 63.36
C HIS A 196 -14.13 19.90 62.55
N ASN A 197 -15.05 18.92 62.61
CA ASN A 197 -16.45 18.97 62.18
C ASN A 197 -17.36 19.62 63.27
N PHE A 198 -18.55 20.15 62.89
CA PHE A 198 -19.86 19.74 63.47
C PHE A 198 -21.09 20.43 62.80
N SER A 199 -22.10 19.60 62.45
CA SER A 199 -23.57 19.80 62.49
C SER A 199 -24.33 21.06 61.97
N GLN A 200 -25.21 20.84 60.98
CA GLN A 200 -26.71 20.88 61.06
C GLN A 200 -27.39 21.80 62.14
N ILE A 201 -28.55 22.48 61.96
CA ILE A 201 -29.64 22.47 60.93
C ILE A 201 -30.65 23.66 61.13
N ILE A 202 -31.37 24.11 60.07
CA ILE A 202 -32.68 24.85 60.00
C ILE A 202 -32.91 26.18 60.77
N ALA A 203 -33.26 27.28 60.04
CA ALA A 203 -34.58 27.99 60.12
C ALA A 203 -34.68 29.35 59.36
N THR A 204 -35.66 29.45 58.43
CA THR A 204 -36.51 30.62 58.03
C THR A 204 -35.98 32.06 57.85
N SER A 205 -36.01 32.53 56.59
CA SER A 205 -36.55 33.82 56.06
C SER A 205 -36.58 35.10 56.94
N ASN A 206 -36.07 36.26 56.48
CA ASN A 206 -36.77 37.06 55.45
C ASN A 206 -35.89 38.15 54.74
N GLN A 207 -36.20 38.34 53.45
CA GLN A 207 -36.13 39.52 52.54
C GLN A 207 -35.62 40.88 53.10
N THR A 208 -34.93 41.79 52.36
CA THR A 208 -34.50 41.96 50.93
C THR A 208 -33.30 42.98 50.91
N CYS A 209 -32.46 43.16 49.88
CA CYS A 209 -32.80 43.64 48.53
C CYS A 209 -31.59 43.64 47.53
N LYS A 210 -31.86 43.17 46.29
CA LYS A 210 -31.22 43.48 44.98
C LYS A 210 -29.70 43.27 44.72
N MET A 211 -29.42 42.41 43.72
CA MET A 211 -28.17 42.40 42.92
C MET A 211 -28.25 43.34 41.69
N PRO A 212 -27.11 43.63 41.03
CA PRO A 212 -27.00 43.81 39.58
C PRO A 212 -26.55 42.51 38.87
N ARG A 213 -27.05 42.30 37.64
CA ARG A 213 -26.62 41.27 36.66
C ARG A 213 -25.45 41.81 35.81
N ASP A 214 -24.81 41.17 34.84
CA ASP A 214 -25.02 39.92 34.07
C ASP A 214 -23.67 39.50 33.44
N THR A 215 -23.24 38.23 33.50
CA THR A 215 -22.10 37.73 32.69
C THR A 215 -22.58 37.10 31.39
N GLN A 216 -22.87 37.95 30.41
CA GLN A 216 -23.43 37.52 29.13
C GLN A 216 -22.37 36.83 28.24
N MET A 217 -22.61 35.57 27.85
CA MET A 217 -21.76 34.88 26.87
C MET A 217 -21.83 35.57 25.50
N VAL A 218 -20.67 36.01 25.02
CA VAL A 218 -20.51 36.68 23.72
C VAL A 218 -20.79 35.70 22.58
N LYS A 219 -21.91 35.90 21.85
CA LYS A 219 -22.30 35.03 20.72
C LYS A 219 -21.40 35.15 19.48
N GLN A 220 -20.61 36.22 19.31
CA GLN A 220 -19.69 36.36 18.17
C GLN A 220 -18.47 37.26 18.47
N ALA A 221 -17.26 36.77 18.23
CA ALA A 221 -16.03 37.56 18.31
C ALA A 221 -15.77 38.38 17.04
N CYS A 222 -15.19 39.58 17.19
CA CYS A 222 -14.81 40.44 16.07
C CYS A 222 -13.73 39.79 15.17
N ASP A 223 -13.64 40.22 13.91
CA ASP A 223 -12.82 39.56 12.88
C ASP A 223 -11.32 39.62 13.19
N ALA A 224 -10.83 40.71 13.80
CA ALA A 224 -9.43 40.87 14.21
C ALA A 224 -9.06 39.93 15.37
N CYS A 225 -9.87 39.86 16.44
CA CYS A 225 -9.64 38.92 17.53
C CYS A 225 -9.79 37.46 17.09
N ARG A 226 -10.72 37.17 16.15
CA ARG A 226 -10.91 35.84 15.56
C ARG A 226 -9.70 35.40 14.74
N ARG A 227 -9.16 36.27 13.87
CA ARG A 227 -7.93 35.99 13.10
C ARG A 227 -6.71 35.79 14.00
N ARG A 228 -6.60 36.58 15.07
CA ARG A 228 -5.52 36.48 16.08
C ARG A 228 -5.74 35.37 17.13
N LYS A 229 -6.88 34.66 17.11
CA LYS A 229 -7.30 33.65 18.09
C LYS A 229 -7.27 34.13 19.56
N VAL A 230 -7.63 35.40 19.82
CA VAL A 230 -7.68 35.98 21.19
C VAL A 230 -9.11 36.23 21.66
N LYS A 231 -9.33 36.19 22.98
CA LYS A 231 -10.67 36.38 23.59
C LYS A 231 -11.19 37.80 23.34
N CYS A 232 -12.41 37.92 22.84
CA CYS A 232 -13.04 39.19 22.47
C CYS A 232 -14.12 39.56 23.50
N ASN A 233 -14.02 40.75 24.10
CA ASN A 233 -14.98 41.24 25.10
C ASN A 233 -16.27 41.87 24.50
N ALA A 234 -16.49 41.72 23.19
CA ALA A 234 -17.65 42.19 22.40
C ALA A 234 -17.94 43.70 22.34
N GLN A 235 -17.34 44.51 23.23
CA GLN A 235 -17.39 45.96 23.16
C GLN A 235 -16.85 46.46 21.80
N ARG A 236 -17.26 47.65 21.35
CA ARG A 236 -16.77 48.25 20.10
C ARG A 236 -16.22 49.66 20.35
N PRO A 237 -14.92 49.93 20.06
CA PRO A 237 -13.87 48.96 19.75
C PRO A 237 -13.51 48.09 20.98
N CYS A 238 -13.33 46.78 20.76
CA CYS A 238 -13.04 45.82 21.83
C CYS A 238 -11.65 46.08 22.43
N SER A 239 -11.45 45.73 23.71
CA SER A 239 -10.21 46.04 24.45
C SER A 239 -8.94 45.52 23.76
N GLN A 240 -9.02 44.34 23.14
CA GLN A 240 -7.90 43.64 22.48
C GLN A 240 -7.61 44.16 21.06
N CYS A 241 -8.56 44.89 20.45
CA CYS A 241 -8.33 45.67 19.24
C CYS A 241 -7.81 47.07 19.58
N ARG A 242 -8.36 47.71 20.62
CA ARG A 242 -7.95 49.04 21.09
C ARG A 242 -6.48 49.05 21.53
N SER A 243 -6.08 48.10 22.37
CA SER A 243 -4.68 47.94 22.82
C SER A 243 -3.70 47.58 21.71
N ALA A 244 -4.18 47.08 20.56
CA ALA A 244 -3.35 46.69 19.42
C ALA A 244 -3.45 47.66 18.23
N GLY A 245 -4.16 48.80 18.37
CA GLY A 245 -4.37 49.77 17.28
C GLY A 245 -5.19 49.23 16.08
N LEU A 246 -5.97 48.15 16.24
CA LEU A 246 -6.65 47.47 15.14
C LEU A 246 -8.11 47.90 14.96
N SER A 247 -8.57 47.98 13.71
CA SER A 247 -9.98 48.25 13.40
C SER A 247 -10.89 47.10 13.85
N CYS A 248 -11.80 47.39 14.78
CA CYS A 248 -12.66 46.39 15.42
C CYS A 248 -14.00 46.20 14.66
N ARG A 249 -14.00 45.37 13.62
CA ARG A 249 -15.19 45.02 12.82
C ARG A 249 -15.65 43.59 13.08
N THR A 250 -16.95 43.34 12.91
CA THR A 250 -17.55 42.00 12.96
C THR A 250 -18.45 41.82 11.74
N SER A 251 -17.99 41.05 10.75
CA SER A 251 -18.81 40.67 9.61
C SER A 251 -19.86 39.62 10.00
N LEU A 252 -21.11 39.85 9.58
CA LEU A 252 -22.23 38.92 9.75
C LEU A 252 -22.26 37.82 8.67
N VAL A 253 -21.54 38.00 7.55
CA VAL A 253 -21.55 37.05 6.42
C VAL A 253 -20.37 36.09 6.51
N ARG A 254 -20.67 34.79 6.57
CA ARG A 254 -19.69 33.69 6.66
C ARG A 254 -19.07 33.39 5.29
N GLN A 255 -18.17 34.25 4.84
CA GLN A 255 -17.39 34.07 3.61
C GLN A 255 -16.64 32.71 3.61
N LYS A 256 -16.84 31.89 2.57
CA LYS A 256 -16.13 30.60 2.39
C LYS A 256 -14.62 30.87 2.16
N LYS A 257 -13.78 29.95 2.62
CA LYS A 257 -12.32 30.11 2.63
C LYS A 257 -11.73 29.86 1.23
N GLY A 258 -11.47 30.92 0.47
CA GLY A 258 -10.78 30.84 -0.83
C GLY A 258 -9.31 30.38 -0.72
N ARG A 259 -8.74 29.90 -1.84
CA ARG A 259 -7.32 29.50 -1.94
C ARG A 259 -6.41 30.66 -1.51
N GLN A 260 -5.42 30.37 -0.65
CA GLN A 260 -4.32 31.30 -0.36
C GLN A 260 -3.16 31.01 -1.30
N GLY A 261 -2.76 32.00 -2.10
CA GLY A 261 -1.67 31.92 -3.08
C GLY A 261 -1.32 33.30 -3.62
N ARG A 262 -0.16 33.42 -4.28
CA ARG A 262 0.45 34.72 -4.67
C ARG A 262 -0.46 35.66 -5.48
N SER A 263 -1.40 35.14 -6.27
CA SER A 263 -2.38 35.94 -7.03
C SER A 263 -3.33 36.80 -6.18
N ALA A 264 -3.44 36.53 -4.87
CA ALA A 264 -4.29 37.30 -3.98
C ALA A 264 -3.83 38.76 -3.81
N ASN A 265 -2.52 39.04 -3.89
CA ASN A 265 -2.00 40.41 -3.75
C ASN A 265 -2.35 41.27 -4.96
N VAL A 266 -2.22 40.73 -6.18
CA VAL A 266 -2.56 41.42 -7.43
C VAL A 266 -4.02 41.86 -7.46
N LEU A 267 -4.94 41.03 -6.95
CA LEU A 267 -6.37 41.37 -6.84
C LEU A 267 -6.70 42.41 -5.75
N SER A 268 -5.85 42.59 -4.73
CA SER A 268 -6.01 43.72 -3.79
C SER A 268 -5.46 45.02 -4.35
N GLU A 269 -4.40 44.95 -5.15
CA GLU A 269 -3.67 46.09 -5.72
C GLU A 269 -4.47 46.76 -6.84
N LEU A 270 -5.03 45.96 -7.78
CA LEU A 270 -5.98 46.45 -8.79
C LEU A 270 -7.25 47.05 -8.18
N ARG A 271 -7.71 46.54 -7.03
CA ARG A 271 -8.87 47.09 -6.30
C ARG A 271 -8.56 48.36 -5.53
N THR A 272 -7.29 48.67 -5.25
CA THR A 272 -6.92 49.95 -4.64
C THR A 272 -6.79 51.05 -5.70
N GLN A 273 -6.32 50.71 -6.90
CA GLN A 273 -6.24 51.65 -8.04
C GLN A 273 -7.63 52.09 -8.52
N ASN A 274 -8.59 51.16 -8.65
CA ASN A 274 -9.95 51.48 -9.09
C ASN A 274 -10.85 52.16 -8.02
N ALA A 275 -10.32 52.48 -6.84
CA ALA A 275 -11.09 53.10 -5.75
C ALA A 275 -10.98 54.64 -5.69
N GLN A 276 -10.30 55.28 -6.67
CA GLN A 276 -10.09 56.74 -6.71
C GLN A 276 -10.83 57.46 -7.85
N GLY A 277 -11.67 56.77 -8.62
CA GLY A 277 -12.51 57.39 -9.67
C GLY A 277 -14.00 57.37 -9.32
N ASN A 278 -14.54 58.51 -8.86
CA ASN A 278 -15.98 58.75 -8.76
C ASN A 278 -16.48 59.51 -9.98
N GLU A 279 -17.35 58.91 -10.80
CA GLU A 279 -18.61 59.51 -11.29
C GLU A 279 -19.45 58.47 -12.07
N PRO A 280 -20.81 58.54 -12.03
CA PRO A 280 -21.70 57.65 -12.77
C PRO A 280 -22.50 58.44 -13.86
N PRO A 281 -23.44 57.83 -14.61
CA PRO A 281 -23.14 57.23 -15.92
C PRO A 281 -24.04 57.78 -17.05
N ASP A 282 -23.80 57.35 -18.29
CA ASP A 282 -24.84 57.34 -19.32
C ASP A 282 -24.72 56.07 -20.21
N PRO A 283 -25.82 55.42 -20.62
CA PRO A 283 -25.75 54.10 -21.26
C PRO A 283 -25.89 54.19 -22.79
N THR A 284 -25.06 53.45 -23.53
CA THR A 284 -25.47 53.04 -24.88
C THR A 284 -24.94 51.65 -25.25
N ILE A 285 -25.86 50.87 -25.78
CA ILE A 285 -25.77 49.46 -26.16
C ILE A 285 -24.71 49.22 -27.25
N ALA A 286 -23.91 48.16 -27.10
CA ALA A 286 -23.32 47.45 -28.23
C ALA A 286 -23.08 45.97 -27.87
N SER A 287 -23.93 45.08 -28.40
CA SER A 287 -23.77 43.63 -28.31
C SER A 287 -22.87 43.13 -29.43
N LEU A 288 -21.78 42.42 -29.12
CA LEU A 288 -21.05 41.55 -30.05
C LEU A 288 -20.57 40.29 -29.27
N THR A 289 -21.20 39.13 -29.49
CA THR A 289 -20.75 38.06 -30.40
C THR A 289 -19.32 37.56 -30.14
N VAL A 290 -19.24 36.27 -29.80
CA VAL A 290 -18.00 35.51 -29.62
C VAL A 290 -17.35 35.26 -30.98
N ALA A 291 -16.16 35.83 -31.20
CA ALA A 291 -15.27 35.45 -32.29
C ALA A 291 -13.81 35.57 -31.82
N ALA A 292 -12.95 34.69 -32.33
CA ALA A 292 -11.61 34.44 -31.82
C ALA A 292 -10.66 35.65 -31.88
N SER A 293 -9.84 35.81 -30.82
CA SER A 293 -8.47 36.34 -30.91
C SER A 293 -7.67 36.00 -29.66
N ILE A 294 -6.78 35.01 -29.76
CA ILE A 294 -5.77 34.75 -28.73
C ILE A 294 -4.64 35.77 -28.93
N VAL A 295 -4.54 36.76 -28.04
CA VAL A 295 -3.35 37.60 -27.92
C VAL A 295 -2.52 37.08 -26.74
N SER A 296 -1.42 36.39 -27.05
CA SER A 296 -0.45 35.94 -26.04
C SER A 296 0.37 37.13 -25.52
N PRO A 297 0.64 37.23 -24.21
CA PRO A 297 1.55 38.27 -23.69
C PRO A 297 3.02 37.94 -24.05
N PRO A 298 3.86 38.96 -24.33
CA PRO A 298 5.27 38.73 -24.65
C PRO A 298 6.12 38.62 -23.38
N GLY A 299 6.93 37.56 -23.27
CA GLY A 299 8.02 37.47 -22.30
C GLY A 299 8.11 36.14 -21.52
N GLY A 300 8.72 35.11 -22.13
CA GLY A 300 9.00 33.84 -21.45
C GLY A 300 9.03 32.64 -22.39
N ARG A 301 10.05 32.54 -23.27
CA ARG A 301 10.23 31.38 -24.15
C ARG A 301 10.80 30.17 -23.38
N CYS A 302 9.93 29.35 -22.79
CA CYS A 302 10.21 27.91 -22.65
C CYS A 302 9.73 27.20 -23.91
N ARG A 303 10.50 27.31 -25.01
CA ARG A 303 10.26 26.51 -26.21
C ARG A 303 11.09 25.24 -26.07
N PHE A 304 10.42 24.10 -25.89
CA PHE A 304 11.05 22.78 -25.89
C PHE A 304 11.99 22.64 -27.09
N ALA A 305 13.23 22.20 -26.83
CA ALA A 305 14.24 21.93 -27.84
C ALA A 305 14.46 20.42 -27.90
N ARG A 306 14.20 19.82 -29.07
CA ARG A 306 14.40 18.38 -29.30
C ARG A 306 15.87 18.03 -29.19
N LYS A 307 16.20 16.91 -28.57
CA LYS A 307 17.57 16.37 -28.58
C LYS A 307 17.87 15.77 -29.97
N GLU A 308 18.93 16.25 -30.61
CA GLU A 308 19.28 15.82 -31.98
C GLU A 308 19.63 14.33 -32.04
N ASN A 309 19.26 13.67 -33.15
CA ASN A 309 19.56 12.27 -33.47
C ASN A 309 19.04 11.19 -32.50
N VAL A 310 18.19 11.55 -31.52
CA VAL A 310 17.56 10.59 -30.59
C VAL A 310 16.49 9.74 -31.26
N LEU A 311 15.78 10.27 -32.26
CA LEU A 311 14.68 9.58 -32.94
C LEU A 311 14.90 9.48 -34.47
N PRO A 312 15.76 8.57 -34.96
CA PRO A 312 15.96 8.37 -36.40
C PRO A 312 14.76 7.70 -37.08
N ARG A 313 14.53 8.03 -38.37
CA ARG A 313 13.37 7.53 -39.12
C ARG A 313 13.35 6.00 -39.28
N GLU A 314 14.52 5.36 -39.34
CA GLU A 314 14.67 3.90 -39.33
C GLU A 314 14.08 3.28 -38.06
N LEU A 315 14.36 3.85 -36.89
CA LEU A 315 13.85 3.34 -35.62
C LEU A 315 12.33 3.47 -35.52
N ILE A 316 11.77 4.60 -35.99
CA ILE A 316 10.31 4.80 -36.05
C ILE A 316 9.67 3.69 -36.89
N ARG A 317 10.23 3.43 -38.08
CA ARG A 317 9.76 2.38 -38.99
C ARG A 317 9.83 1.00 -38.34
N ASP A 318 11.00 0.62 -37.84
CA ASP A 318 11.28 -0.67 -37.21
C ASP A 318 10.36 -0.93 -35.99
N CYS A 319 10.13 0.09 -35.15
CA CYS A 319 9.17 0.00 -34.04
C CYS A 319 7.72 -0.10 -34.52
N SER A 320 7.34 0.61 -35.60
CA SER A 320 5.98 0.56 -36.13
C SER A 320 5.65 -0.80 -36.77
N GLU A 321 6.56 -1.34 -37.58
CA GLU A 321 6.46 -2.67 -38.18
C GLU A 321 6.27 -3.74 -37.09
N TYR A 322 7.04 -3.67 -36.00
CA TYR A 322 6.90 -4.61 -34.89
C TYR A 322 5.56 -4.45 -34.16
N PHE A 323 5.20 -3.21 -33.76
CA PHE A 323 4.02 -2.96 -32.92
C PHE A 323 2.73 -3.36 -33.63
N PHE A 324 2.54 -2.94 -34.88
CA PHE A 324 1.29 -3.22 -35.60
C PHE A 324 1.18 -4.70 -35.99
N ALA A 325 2.28 -5.38 -36.30
CA ALA A 325 2.26 -6.82 -36.59
C ALA A 325 2.08 -7.71 -35.35
N ARG A 326 2.52 -7.27 -34.16
CA ARG A 326 2.65 -8.17 -32.99
C ARG A 326 1.98 -7.69 -31.70
N MET A 327 1.84 -6.39 -31.48
CA MET A 327 1.29 -5.83 -30.23
C MET A 327 -0.12 -5.26 -30.37
N GLN A 328 -0.52 -4.82 -31.56
CA GLN A 328 -1.84 -4.20 -31.79
C GLN A 328 -3.02 -5.04 -31.29
N GLY A 329 -2.91 -6.38 -31.35
CA GLY A 329 -4.00 -7.27 -30.92
C GLY A 329 -4.17 -7.43 -29.41
N THR A 330 -3.16 -7.13 -28.60
CA THR A 330 -3.27 -7.08 -27.12
C THR A 330 -3.22 -5.67 -26.57
N VAL A 331 -2.67 -4.71 -27.32
CA VAL A 331 -2.56 -3.29 -26.98
C VAL A 331 -3.18 -2.43 -28.10
N PRO A 332 -4.51 -2.45 -28.32
CA PRO A 332 -5.19 -1.74 -29.39
C PRO A 332 -5.35 -0.23 -29.10
N ILE A 333 -4.25 0.45 -28.75
CA ILE A 333 -4.25 1.87 -28.37
C ILE A 333 -4.02 2.84 -29.53
N LEU A 334 -3.45 2.35 -30.63
CA LEU A 334 -3.12 3.12 -31.84
C LEU A 334 -3.45 2.30 -33.09
N GLN A 335 -3.82 3.02 -34.15
CA GLN A 335 -3.95 2.50 -35.51
C GLN A 335 -2.76 2.99 -36.36
N ALA A 336 -2.37 2.21 -37.37
CA ALA A 336 -1.20 2.50 -38.19
C ALA A 336 -1.32 3.84 -38.94
N GLU A 337 -2.50 4.13 -39.51
CA GLU A 337 -2.80 5.35 -40.27
C GLU A 337 -2.76 6.58 -39.36
N THR A 338 -3.23 6.44 -38.13
CA THR A 338 -3.21 7.53 -37.12
C THR A 338 -1.79 7.77 -36.59
N PHE A 339 -1.01 6.72 -36.38
CA PHE A 339 0.39 6.85 -36.02
C PHE A 339 1.22 7.50 -37.14
N GLN A 340 1.04 7.08 -38.39
CA GLN A 340 1.73 7.66 -39.55
C GLN A 340 1.47 9.17 -39.68
N ARG A 341 0.22 9.62 -39.49
CA ARG A 341 -0.11 11.06 -39.40
C ARG A 341 0.66 11.79 -38.30
N HIS A 342 0.94 11.15 -37.16
CA HIS A 342 1.80 11.74 -36.12
C HIS A 342 3.28 11.79 -36.51
N VAL A 343 3.80 10.80 -37.24
CA VAL A 343 5.17 10.79 -37.77
C VAL A 343 5.38 11.92 -38.80
N GLU A 344 4.37 12.23 -39.62
CA GLU A 344 4.38 13.38 -40.54
C GLU A 344 4.29 14.72 -39.81
N GLN A 345 3.57 14.77 -38.68
CA GLN A 345 3.37 15.99 -37.89
C GLN A 345 4.44 16.26 -36.84
N MET A 346 5.27 15.26 -36.50
CA MET A 346 6.21 15.36 -35.38
C MET A 346 7.19 16.52 -35.51
N ASP A 347 7.54 16.92 -36.74
CA ASP A 347 8.50 17.99 -37.00
C ASP A 347 7.96 19.38 -36.62
N HIS A 348 6.63 19.59 -36.63
CA HIS A 348 5.98 20.87 -36.32
C HIS A 348 5.03 20.85 -35.11
N CYS A 349 4.63 19.67 -34.61
CA CYS A 349 3.76 19.51 -33.45
C CYS A 349 4.50 18.81 -32.29
N ILE A 350 4.60 19.46 -31.12
CA ILE A 350 5.25 18.88 -29.92
C ILE A 350 4.45 17.68 -29.40
N HIS A 351 3.12 17.70 -29.54
CA HIS A 351 2.26 16.60 -29.07
C HIS A 351 2.48 15.33 -29.90
N ALA A 352 2.51 15.47 -31.23
CA ALA A 352 2.84 14.38 -32.15
C ALA A 352 4.28 13.87 -31.92
N TYR A 353 5.25 14.75 -31.72
CA TYR A 353 6.63 14.36 -31.36
C TYR A 353 6.68 13.54 -30.06
N CYS A 354 6.07 14.04 -28.99
CA CYS A 354 6.01 13.35 -27.70
C CYS A 354 5.36 11.95 -27.83
N LEU A 355 4.31 11.82 -28.64
CA LEU A 355 3.67 10.54 -28.93
C LEU A 355 4.59 9.58 -29.68
N VAL A 356 5.26 10.01 -30.75
CA VAL A 356 6.16 9.14 -31.54
C VAL A 356 7.38 8.70 -30.71
N VAL A 357 7.97 9.61 -29.91
CA VAL A 357 9.08 9.25 -29.00
C VAL A 357 8.62 8.28 -27.91
N ALA A 358 7.49 8.55 -27.24
CA ALA A 358 6.94 7.65 -26.21
C ALA A 358 6.58 6.27 -26.76
N PHE A 359 6.11 6.21 -28.01
CA PHE A 359 5.81 4.96 -28.71
C PHE A 359 7.09 4.14 -28.97
N CYS A 360 8.14 4.76 -29.50
CA CYS A 360 9.41 4.07 -29.74
C CYS A 360 10.04 3.58 -28.42
N ALA A 361 10.02 4.43 -27.38
CA ALA A 361 10.42 4.03 -26.02
C ALA A 361 9.64 2.80 -25.54
N PHE A 362 8.31 2.81 -25.64
CA PHE A 362 7.45 1.69 -25.21
C PHE A 362 7.78 0.40 -25.95
N VAL A 363 7.90 0.42 -27.28
CA VAL A 363 8.21 -0.78 -28.08
C VAL A 363 9.57 -1.35 -27.70
N MET A 364 10.61 -0.52 -27.63
CA MET A 364 11.96 -0.96 -27.26
C MET A 364 11.99 -1.57 -25.85
N MET A 365 11.38 -0.89 -24.88
CA MET A 365 11.43 -1.28 -23.46
C MET A 365 10.57 -2.51 -23.12
N GLN A 366 9.43 -2.68 -23.79
CA GLN A 366 8.53 -3.81 -23.53
C GLN A 366 8.98 -5.11 -24.19
N THR A 367 9.62 -5.03 -25.36
CA THR A 367 9.93 -6.20 -26.19
C THR A 367 11.40 -6.60 -26.16
N GLY A 368 12.27 -5.76 -25.56
CA GLY A 368 13.72 -5.93 -25.62
C GLY A 368 14.25 -5.88 -27.06
N TYR A 369 13.63 -5.01 -27.89
CA TYR A 369 13.69 -5.07 -29.35
C TYR A 369 15.12 -5.30 -29.88
N SER A 370 15.25 -6.39 -30.63
CA SER A 370 16.47 -6.77 -31.33
C SER A 370 16.09 -6.96 -32.79
N SER A 371 16.49 -6.04 -33.67
CA SER A 371 16.40 -6.25 -35.12
C SER A 371 17.41 -7.33 -35.54
N ALA A 372 17.06 -8.59 -35.32
CA ALA A 372 17.89 -9.75 -35.66
C ALA A 372 18.04 -9.97 -37.18
N GLN A 373 17.38 -9.14 -38.00
CA GLN A 373 17.47 -9.17 -39.46
C GLN A 373 18.29 -7.99 -40.05
N ALA A 374 18.61 -6.97 -39.26
CA ALA A 374 19.52 -5.90 -39.67
C ALA A 374 20.91 -6.11 -39.06
N ALA A 375 21.69 -7.01 -39.67
CA ALA A 375 23.13 -7.14 -39.38
C ALA A 375 23.86 -5.85 -39.79
N GLY A 376 23.88 -4.86 -38.88
CA GLY A 376 24.42 -3.52 -39.11
C GLY A 376 23.62 -2.36 -38.52
N SER A 377 22.40 -2.56 -38.00
CA SER A 377 21.67 -1.45 -37.35
C SER A 377 22.26 -1.12 -35.98
N ARG A 378 22.36 0.19 -35.68
CA ARG A 378 23.04 0.70 -34.47
C ARG A 378 22.27 0.45 -33.16
N TRP A 379 21.11 -0.19 -33.23
CA TRP A 379 20.14 -0.33 -32.14
C TRP A 379 20.22 -1.73 -31.51
N THR A 380 21.44 -2.14 -31.13
CA THR A 380 21.68 -3.42 -30.47
C THR A 380 21.13 -3.43 -29.04
N ARG A 381 19.88 -3.86 -28.88
CA ARG A 381 19.31 -4.45 -27.64
C ARG A 381 19.47 -3.63 -26.34
N SER A 382 19.68 -2.31 -26.45
CA SER A 382 20.00 -1.44 -25.32
C SER A 382 18.72 -0.89 -24.70
N MET A 383 18.47 -1.31 -23.45
CA MET A 383 17.51 -0.67 -22.55
C MET A 383 17.83 0.81 -22.31
N ASP A 384 19.09 1.21 -22.51
CA ASP A 384 19.57 2.59 -22.34
C ASP A 384 19.08 3.49 -23.47
N ALA A 385 19.07 2.99 -24.73
CA ALA A 385 18.43 3.71 -25.84
C ALA A 385 16.92 3.88 -25.62
N GLY A 386 16.25 2.87 -25.06
CA GLY A 386 14.84 2.97 -24.64
C GLY A 386 14.63 3.96 -23.47
N ARG A 387 15.59 4.06 -22.55
CA ARG A 387 15.62 5.04 -21.46
C ARG A 387 15.84 6.46 -21.96
N GLU A 388 16.76 6.69 -22.89
CA GLU A 388 16.99 8.01 -23.50
C GLU A 388 15.73 8.51 -24.21
N LEU A 389 15.00 7.64 -24.91
CA LEU A 389 13.70 7.97 -25.51
C LEU A 389 12.63 8.27 -24.44
N LEU A 390 12.59 7.52 -23.35
CA LEU A 390 11.68 7.78 -22.23
C LEU A 390 11.94 9.16 -21.59
N GLU A 391 13.21 9.53 -21.42
CA GLU A 391 13.61 10.84 -20.89
C GLU A 391 13.20 11.97 -21.83
N GLU A 392 13.48 11.84 -23.14
CA GLU A 392 13.08 12.81 -24.16
C GLU A 392 11.55 12.97 -24.25
N ALA A 393 10.80 11.87 -24.20
CA ALA A 393 9.33 11.91 -24.15
C ALA A 393 8.82 12.58 -22.87
N THR A 394 9.46 12.33 -21.74
CA THR A 394 9.09 12.94 -20.45
C THR A 394 9.39 14.45 -20.45
N GLU A 395 10.50 14.89 -21.05
CA GLU A 395 10.84 16.31 -21.19
C GLU A 395 9.91 17.03 -22.18
N ALA A 396 9.60 16.41 -23.32
CA ALA A 396 8.60 16.90 -24.26
C ALA A 396 7.23 17.05 -23.57
N ARG A 397 6.82 16.08 -22.74
CA ARG A 397 5.54 16.11 -22.00
C ARG A 397 5.43 17.27 -21.02
N LYS A 398 6.52 17.74 -20.39
CA LYS A 398 6.50 18.92 -19.49
C LYS A 398 6.03 20.21 -20.16
N HIS A 399 6.09 20.25 -21.50
CA HIS A 399 5.72 21.40 -22.33
C HIS A 399 4.33 21.24 -22.99
N LEU A 400 3.59 20.18 -22.65
CA LEU A 400 2.22 19.94 -23.07
C LEU A 400 1.24 20.30 -21.95
N ASP A 401 0.04 20.76 -22.30
CA ASP A 401 -1.11 20.78 -21.40
C ASP A 401 -1.89 19.47 -21.62
N PRO A 402 -1.93 18.53 -20.65
CA PRO A 402 -2.61 17.24 -20.80
C PRO A 402 -4.11 17.35 -21.09
N LEU A 403 -4.74 18.49 -20.78
CA LEU A 403 -6.16 18.75 -20.99
C LEU A 403 -6.47 19.41 -22.34
N THR A 404 -5.47 19.71 -23.16
CA THR A 404 -5.72 20.26 -24.51
C THR A 404 -6.29 19.20 -25.46
N VAL A 405 -7.18 19.64 -26.35
CA VAL A 405 -7.80 18.79 -27.37
C VAL A 405 -6.77 18.48 -28.47
N PRO A 406 -6.65 17.22 -28.93
CA PRO A 406 -7.47 16.05 -28.57
C PRO A 406 -6.90 15.23 -27.40
N VAL A 407 -7.68 15.13 -26.32
CA VAL A 407 -7.31 14.43 -25.06
C VAL A 407 -6.90 12.96 -25.28
N ARG A 408 -7.41 12.30 -26.34
CA ARG A 408 -7.03 10.94 -26.75
C ARG A 408 -5.51 10.78 -26.93
N GLN A 409 -4.82 11.78 -27.47
CA GLN A 409 -3.35 11.74 -27.62
C GLN A 409 -2.65 11.81 -26.25
N SER A 410 -3.10 12.67 -25.33
CA SER A 410 -2.60 12.73 -23.95
C SER A 410 -2.78 11.42 -23.18
N ILE A 411 -3.92 10.73 -23.35
CA ILE A 411 -4.19 9.40 -22.80
C ILE A 411 -3.20 8.38 -23.37
N THR A 412 -3.01 8.35 -24.70
CA THR A 412 -2.07 7.43 -25.36
C THR A 412 -0.64 7.62 -24.86
N ILE A 413 -0.15 8.87 -24.79
CA ILE A 413 1.20 9.15 -24.26
C ILE A 413 1.29 8.68 -22.79
N ALA A 414 0.29 8.94 -21.95
CA ALA A 414 0.30 8.51 -20.56
C ALA A 414 0.37 6.98 -20.42
N PHE A 415 -0.40 6.24 -21.22
CA PHE A 415 -0.37 4.78 -21.24
C PHE A 415 0.99 4.22 -21.70
N LEU A 416 1.59 4.80 -22.75
CA LEU A 416 2.91 4.39 -23.23
C LEU A 416 3.99 4.61 -22.16
N LEU A 417 3.97 5.77 -21.48
CA LEU A 417 4.87 6.07 -20.35
C LEU A 417 4.63 5.12 -19.16
N TYR A 418 3.39 4.74 -18.86
CA TYR A 418 3.06 3.69 -17.89
C TYR A 418 3.79 2.37 -18.23
N GLY A 419 3.71 1.91 -19.47
CA GLY A 419 4.41 0.71 -19.93
C GLY A 419 5.93 0.80 -19.77
N CYS A 420 6.54 1.92 -20.18
CA CYS A 420 7.98 2.15 -20.00
C CYS A 420 8.41 2.08 -18.53
N HIS A 421 7.62 2.65 -17.61
CA HIS A 421 7.92 2.59 -16.18
C HIS A 421 7.66 1.22 -15.55
N ILE A 422 6.74 0.40 -16.09
CA ILE A 422 6.60 -1.01 -15.72
C ILE A 422 7.85 -1.80 -16.11
N ALA A 423 8.35 -1.63 -17.34
CA ALA A 423 9.60 -2.24 -17.82
C ALA A 423 10.80 -1.91 -16.92
N LEU A 424 10.98 -0.63 -16.58
CA LEU A 424 12.02 -0.17 -15.63
C LEU A 424 11.79 -0.63 -14.18
N GLY A 425 10.59 -1.07 -13.82
CA GLY A 425 10.25 -1.41 -12.44
C GLY A 425 9.88 -0.21 -11.55
N ASN A 426 9.78 1.00 -12.09
CA ASN A 426 9.44 2.23 -11.37
C ASN A 426 7.95 2.29 -11.00
N GLN A 427 7.51 1.48 -10.03
CA GLN A 427 6.10 1.24 -9.73
C GLN A 427 5.31 2.52 -9.41
N ARG A 428 5.92 3.49 -8.72
CA ARG A 428 5.28 4.78 -8.39
C ARG A 428 4.97 5.62 -9.63
N HIS A 429 5.90 5.68 -10.59
CA HIS A 429 5.73 6.39 -11.85
C HIS A 429 4.72 5.68 -12.75
N ALA A 430 4.80 4.34 -12.83
CA ALA A 430 3.81 3.54 -13.54
C ALA A 430 2.39 3.80 -13.02
N TYR A 431 2.19 3.74 -11.69
CA TYR A 431 0.90 4.02 -11.07
C TYR A 431 0.38 5.43 -11.36
N TYR A 432 1.27 6.44 -11.31
CA TYR A 432 0.93 7.82 -11.65
C TYR A 432 0.42 7.95 -13.09
N PHE A 433 1.19 7.47 -14.08
CA PHE A 433 0.81 7.59 -15.50
C PHE A 433 -0.43 6.76 -15.85
N LEU A 434 -0.62 5.59 -15.23
CA LEU A 434 -1.85 4.80 -15.40
C LEU A 434 -3.06 5.54 -14.83
N ARG A 435 -2.93 6.15 -13.64
CA ARG A 435 -4.00 6.97 -13.03
C ARG A 435 -4.28 8.23 -13.84
N GLU A 436 -3.26 8.85 -14.43
CA GLU A 436 -3.42 9.98 -15.34
C GLU A 436 -4.23 9.55 -16.57
N ALA A 437 -3.87 8.44 -17.22
CA ALA A 437 -4.60 7.90 -18.37
C ALA A 437 -6.07 7.58 -18.06
N THR A 438 -6.36 6.94 -16.92
CA THR A 438 -7.75 6.65 -16.52
C THR A 438 -8.53 7.91 -16.14
N THR A 439 -7.89 8.88 -15.48
CA THR A 439 -8.52 10.17 -15.14
C THR A 439 -8.85 10.98 -16.39
N LEU A 440 -7.92 11.07 -17.36
CA LEU A 440 -8.14 11.77 -18.63
C LEU A 440 -9.24 11.09 -19.45
N TYR A 441 -9.31 9.76 -19.47
CA TYR A 441 -10.40 9.02 -20.10
C TYR A 441 -11.76 9.35 -19.45
N THR A 442 -11.86 9.28 -18.12
CA THR A 442 -13.12 9.61 -17.41
C THR A 442 -13.51 11.07 -17.55
N ALA A 443 -12.56 12.00 -17.62
CA ALA A 443 -12.82 13.41 -17.89
C ALA A 443 -13.36 13.62 -19.31
N GLY A 444 -12.68 13.10 -20.35
CA GLY A 444 -13.14 13.24 -21.74
C GLY A 444 -14.49 12.57 -22.00
N MET A 445 -14.81 11.46 -21.32
CA MET A 445 -16.13 10.82 -21.39
C MET A 445 -17.28 11.66 -20.82
N LEU A 446 -17.01 12.72 -20.04
CA LEU A 446 -18.03 13.69 -19.63
C LEU A 446 -18.29 14.74 -20.72
N ASP A 447 -17.29 15.05 -21.53
CA ASP A 447 -17.39 16.00 -22.64
C ASP A 447 -18.08 15.34 -23.85
N THR A 448 -17.71 14.11 -24.23
CA THR A 448 -18.30 13.37 -25.36
C THR A 448 -19.80 13.05 -25.19
N GLN A 449 -20.37 13.11 -23.98
CA GLN A 449 -21.81 12.89 -23.76
C GLN A 449 -22.72 13.96 -24.40
N SER A 450 -22.18 15.05 -24.95
CA SER A 450 -22.95 16.08 -25.65
C SER A 450 -23.16 15.84 -27.15
N ASP A 451 -22.32 15.03 -27.80
CA ASP A 451 -22.31 14.89 -29.27
C ASP A 451 -22.41 13.42 -29.73
N ALA A 452 -23.14 13.18 -30.81
CA ALA A 452 -23.41 11.84 -31.31
C ALA A 452 -22.26 11.31 -32.19
N GLU A 453 -21.23 10.73 -31.57
CA GLU A 453 -20.12 10.08 -32.29
C GLU A 453 -20.59 8.84 -33.10
N GLU A 454 -20.24 8.81 -34.39
CA GLU A 454 -20.50 7.69 -35.31
C GLU A 454 -19.48 6.53 -35.15
N GLY A 455 -19.73 5.42 -35.84
CA GLY A 455 -19.26 4.07 -35.45
C GLY A 455 -17.78 3.88 -35.13
N GLU A 456 -16.85 4.34 -35.97
CA GLU A 456 -15.42 4.03 -35.80
C GLU A 456 -14.78 4.69 -34.57
N GLU A 457 -15.13 5.96 -34.27
CA GLU A 457 -14.58 6.67 -33.10
C GLU A 457 -15.10 6.05 -31.80
N LYS A 458 -16.37 5.60 -31.80
CA LYS A 458 -17.02 4.87 -30.72
C LYS A 458 -16.38 3.50 -30.48
N LEU A 459 -16.13 2.71 -31.53
CA LEU A 459 -15.41 1.42 -31.44
C LEU A 459 -13.99 1.61 -30.89
N SER A 460 -13.29 2.63 -31.39
CA SER A 460 -11.95 3.01 -30.92
C SER A 460 -11.96 3.49 -29.46
N SER A 461 -13.02 4.20 -29.01
CA SER A 461 -13.22 4.59 -27.61
C SER A 461 -13.49 3.37 -26.72
N GLY A 462 -14.27 2.39 -27.22
CA GLY A 462 -14.52 1.13 -26.52
C GLY A 462 -13.26 0.30 -26.27
N LYS A 463 -12.43 0.08 -27.32
CA LYS A 463 -11.15 -0.63 -27.16
C LYS A 463 -10.22 0.07 -26.16
N LEU A 464 -10.20 1.41 -26.15
CA LEU A 464 -9.44 2.20 -25.17
C LEU A 464 -9.94 1.99 -23.72
N PHE A 465 -11.25 2.01 -23.48
CA PHE A 465 -11.82 1.74 -22.15
C PHE A 465 -11.36 0.40 -21.58
N TRP A 466 -11.51 -0.67 -22.37
CA TRP A 466 -11.17 -2.02 -21.91
C TRP A 466 -9.66 -2.20 -21.72
N LEU A 467 -8.82 -1.62 -22.59
CA LEU A 467 -7.36 -1.66 -22.41
C LEU A 467 -6.91 -0.97 -21.11
N LEU A 468 -7.48 0.21 -20.81
CA LEU A 468 -7.22 0.93 -19.57
C LEU A 468 -7.74 0.14 -18.36
N LEU A 469 -8.93 -0.47 -18.45
CA LEU A 469 -9.51 -1.28 -17.38
C LEU A 469 -8.65 -2.52 -17.09
N ILE A 470 -8.30 -3.31 -18.11
CA ILE A 470 -7.42 -4.50 -17.97
C ILE A 470 -6.12 -4.09 -17.28
N SER A 471 -5.50 -2.99 -17.73
CA SER A 471 -4.25 -2.49 -17.17
C SER A 471 -4.40 -1.99 -15.73
N GLU A 472 -5.48 -1.27 -15.41
CA GLU A 472 -5.78 -0.79 -14.07
C GLU A 472 -6.03 -1.96 -13.10
N ARG A 473 -6.85 -2.96 -13.48
CA ARG A 473 -7.12 -4.14 -12.64
C ARG A 473 -5.86 -5.00 -12.45
N ALA A 474 -5.10 -5.27 -13.51
CA ALA A 474 -3.84 -6.02 -13.43
C ALA A 474 -2.77 -5.31 -12.58
N HIS A 475 -2.73 -3.98 -12.55
CA HIS A 475 -1.84 -3.22 -11.67
C HIS A 475 -2.38 -3.15 -10.23
N ALA A 476 -3.68 -2.95 -10.05
CA ALA A 476 -4.33 -2.83 -8.76
C ALA A 476 -4.22 -4.10 -7.91
N ILE A 477 -4.43 -5.27 -8.51
CA ILE A 477 -4.22 -6.58 -7.88
C ILE A 477 -2.74 -6.73 -7.49
N ARG A 478 -1.81 -6.63 -8.45
CA ARG A 478 -0.36 -6.80 -8.22
C ARG A 478 0.27 -5.80 -7.25
N ARG A 479 -0.37 -4.67 -6.94
CA ARG A 479 0.25 -3.58 -6.16
C ARG A 479 -0.58 -3.12 -4.96
N HIS A 480 -1.63 -3.85 -4.61
CA HIS A 480 -2.60 -3.45 -3.59
C HIS A 480 -3.00 -1.96 -3.71
N ARG A 481 -3.54 -1.60 -4.88
CA ARG A 481 -3.98 -0.22 -5.17
C ARG A 481 -5.48 -0.17 -5.41
N PRO A 482 -6.15 0.96 -5.14
CA PRO A 482 -7.54 1.17 -5.53
C PRO A 482 -7.65 1.36 -7.06
N VAL A 483 -8.87 1.30 -7.57
CA VAL A 483 -9.24 1.50 -8.98
C VAL A 483 -9.97 2.82 -9.19
N THR A 484 -10.28 3.16 -10.44
CA THR A 484 -11.17 4.27 -10.81
C THR A 484 -12.16 3.91 -11.92
N LEU A 485 -11.79 3.03 -12.85
CA LEU A 485 -12.67 2.67 -13.98
C LEU A 485 -13.68 1.60 -13.58
N GLN A 486 -14.93 2.00 -13.34
CA GLN A 486 -16.02 1.07 -13.03
C GLN A 486 -16.74 0.59 -14.29
N VAL A 487 -17.15 -0.69 -14.28
CA VAL A 487 -18.05 -1.25 -15.30
C VAL A 487 -19.48 -0.94 -14.89
N THR A 488 -20.19 -0.19 -15.74
CA THR A 488 -21.56 0.26 -15.50
C THR A 488 -22.43 -0.04 -16.72
N ALA A 489 -23.75 0.20 -16.63
CA ALA A 489 -24.65 0.10 -17.77
C ALA A 489 -24.28 1.04 -18.94
N ASN A 490 -23.50 2.10 -18.68
CA ASN A 490 -23.06 3.07 -19.68
C ASN A 490 -21.62 2.81 -20.18
N SER A 491 -20.95 1.76 -19.69
CA SER A 491 -19.61 1.40 -20.16
C SER A 491 -19.67 0.86 -21.59
N PRO A 492 -18.70 1.19 -22.47
CA PRO A 492 -18.69 0.69 -23.84
C PRO A 492 -18.73 -0.84 -23.90
N THR A 493 -19.63 -1.40 -24.71
CA THR A 493 -19.61 -2.82 -25.04
C THR A 493 -18.50 -3.11 -26.05
N LEU A 494 -17.77 -4.22 -25.89
CA LEU A 494 -17.03 -4.80 -27.00
C LEU A 494 -18.02 -5.40 -28.00
N GLU A 495 -17.81 -5.14 -29.28
CA GLU A 495 -18.63 -5.73 -30.34
C GLU A 495 -18.45 -7.25 -30.40
N ASP A 496 -19.44 -7.94 -30.96
CA ASP A 496 -19.31 -9.36 -31.27
C ASP A 496 -18.33 -9.50 -32.45
N PRO A 497 -17.17 -10.15 -32.25
CA PRO A 497 -16.14 -10.21 -33.27
C PRO A 497 -16.61 -11.05 -34.46
N SER A 498 -16.12 -10.71 -35.66
CA SER A 498 -16.12 -11.66 -36.77
C SER A 498 -15.43 -12.95 -36.31
N PRO A 499 -15.91 -14.16 -36.71
CA PRO A 499 -15.22 -15.41 -36.39
C PRO A 499 -13.77 -15.45 -36.89
N ASP A 500 -13.44 -14.66 -37.92
CA ASP A 500 -12.08 -14.55 -38.47
C ASP A 500 -11.19 -13.53 -37.72
N ASP A 501 -11.76 -12.63 -36.91
CA ASP A 501 -11.00 -11.61 -36.17
C ASP A 501 -10.48 -12.16 -34.83
N THR A 502 -9.49 -13.05 -34.94
CA THR A 502 -8.75 -13.64 -33.81
C THR A 502 -8.19 -12.59 -32.83
N SER A 503 -7.89 -11.38 -33.32
CA SER A 503 -7.38 -10.29 -32.50
C SER A 503 -8.47 -9.73 -31.59
N CYS A 504 -9.66 -9.46 -32.12
CA CYS A 504 -10.80 -8.98 -31.35
C CYS A 504 -11.35 -10.06 -30.41
N ILE A 505 -11.40 -11.34 -30.85
CA ILE A 505 -11.72 -12.48 -29.99
C ILE A 505 -10.77 -12.54 -28.79
N GLY A 506 -9.45 -12.50 -29.04
CA GLY A 506 -8.44 -12.55 -27.97
C GLY A 506 -8.54 -11.38 -27.00
N PHE A 507 -8.72 -10.15 -27.51
CA PHE A 507 -8.87 -8.97 -26.66
C PHE A 507 -10.17 -8.99 -25.83
N ARG A 508 -11.26 -9.56 -26.37
CA ARG A 508 -12.53 -9.74 -25.64
C ARG A 508 -12.41 -10.76 -24.50
N CYS A 509 -11.81 -11.92 -24.74
CA CYS A 509 -11.48 -12.87 -23.68
C CYS A 509 -10.62 -12.23 -22.57
N LEU A 510 -9.67 -11.35 -22.94
CA LEU A 510 -8.84 -10.63 -21.97
C LEU A 510 -9.65 -9.61 -21.17
N ALA A 511 -10.55 -8.87 -21.82
CA ALA A 511 -11.48 -7.97 -21.13
C ALA A 511 -12.38 -8.73 -20.15
N ASP A 512 -12.97 -9.85 -20.58
CA ASP A 512 -13.87 -10.67 -19.75
C ASP A 512 -13.13 -11.37 -18.59
N LEU A 513 -11.83 -11.68 -18.72
CA LEU A 513 -10.99 -12.12 -17.59
C LEU A 513 -10.88 -11.04 -16.50
N TYR A 514 -10.62 -9.78 -16.86
CA TYR A 514 -10.38 -8.72 -15.88
C TYR A 514 -11.64 -7.99 -15.39
N ARG A 515 -12.75 -8.10 -16.14
CA ARG A 515 -14.06 -7.47 -15.85
C ARG A 515 -14.60 -7.71 -14.43
N PRO A 516 -14.49 -8.90 -13.79
CA PRO A 516 -15.11 -9.13 -12.47
C PRO A 516 -14.34 -8.54 -11.30
N PHE A 517 -13.08 -8.11 -11.49
CA PHE A 517 -12.21 -7.65 -10.41
C PHE A 517 -12.51 -6.19 -10.05
N ASP A 518 -13.72 -5.94 -9.54
CA ASP A 518 -14.31 -4.63 -9.25
C ASP A 518 -13.73 -3.97 -7.97
N GLU A 519 -14.33 -2.86 -7.53
CA GLU A 519 -13.98 -2.22 -6.25
C GLU A 519 -14.30 -3.11 -5.05
N SER A 520 -15.34 -3.95 -5.11
CA SER A 520 -15.69 -4.91 -4.06
C SER A 520 -14.60 -5.96 -3.88
N PHE A 521 -14.13 -6.58 -4.97
CA PHE A 521 -13.00 -7.50 -4.95
C PHE A 521 -11.74 -6.83 -4.42
N LEU A 522 -11.40 -5.64 -4.94
CA LEU A 522 -10.17 -4.97 -4.51
C LEU A 522 -10.24 -4.44 -3.08
N GLY A 523 -11.43 -4.14 -2.56
CA GLY A 523 -11.65 -3.86 -1.15
C GLY A 523 -11.36 -5.07 -0.26
N LEU A 524 -11.70 -6.29 -0.71
CA LEU A 524 -11.30 -7.54 -0.05
C LEU A 524 -9.79 -7.77 -0.14
N TRP A 525 -9.24 -7.65 -1.35
CA TRP A 525 -7.82 -7.88 -1.64
C TRP A 525 -6.89 -6.93 -0.87
N ASN A 526 -7.31 -5.68 -0.68
CA ASN A 526 -6.56 -4.65 0.05
C ASN A 526 -6.90 -4.62 1.56
N GLY A 527 -7.76 -5.52 2.05
CA GLY A 527 -8.14 -5.61 3.47
C GLY A 527 -9.02 -4.48 4.00
N THR A 528 -9.67 -3.70 3.12
CA THR A 528 -10.50 -2.54 3.50
C THR A 528 -11.97 -2.93 3.70
N HIS A 529 -12.32 -3.42 4.90
CA HIS A 529 -13.67 -3.55 5.47
C HIS A 529 -14.78 -4.26 4.64
N ALA A 530 -14.47 -4.92 3.53
CA ALA A 530 -15.44 -5.71 2.77
C ALA A 530 -15.60 -7.14 3.34
N THR A 531 -16.78 -7.75 3.16
CA THR A 531 -17.09 -9.13 3.58
C THR A 531 -16.98 -10.10 2.39
N CYS A 532 -16.15 -11.13 2.49
CA CYS A 532 -16.04 -12.19 1.48
C CYS A 532 -17.03 -13.33 1.78
N SER A 533 -17.60 -13.95 0.74
CA SER A 533 -18.31 -15.23 0.85
C SER A 533 -17.60 -16.30 0.04
N ARG A 534 -17.76 -17.57 0.42
CA ARG A 534 -17.16 -18.69 -0.30
C ARG A 534 -17.76 -18.80 -1.72
N GLU A 535 -19.06 -18.57 -1.82
CA GLU A 535 -19.85 -18.69 -3.04
C GLU A 535 -19.43 -17.64 -4.07
N SER A 536 -19.09 -16.40 -3.65
CA SER A 536 -18.63 -15.37 -4.58
C SER A 536 -17.27 -15.72 -5.21
N LEU A 537 -16.34 -16.29 -4.43
CA LEU A 537 -15.04 -16.75 -4.96
C LEU A 537 -15.16 -17.99 -5.85
N ILE A 538 -16.10 -18.90 -5.58
CA ILE A 538 -16.37 -20.05 -6.47
C ILE A 538 -16.95 -19.56 -7.81
N LEU A 539 -17.90 -18.64 -7.79
CA LEU A 539 -18.47 -18.06 -9.01
C LEU A 539 -17.42 -17.26 -9.80
N LEU A 540 -16.54 -16.54 -9.11
CA LEU A 540 -15.43 -15.81 -9.72
C LEU A 540 -14.42 -16.77 -10.37
N ASP A 541 -13.95 -17.82 -9.68
CA ASP A 541 -13.04 -18.82 -10.24
C ASP A 541 -13.65 -19.53 -11.45
N LYS A 542 -14.95 -19.86 -11.40
CA LYS A 542 -15.68 -20.40 -12.55
C LYS A 542 -15.67 -19.42 -13.72
N HIS A 543 -16.02 -18.15 -13.51
CA HIS A 543 -15.98 -17.13 -14.56
C HIS A 543 -14.59 -17.01 -15.21
N ILE A 544 -13.51 -17.07 -14.43
CA ILE A 544 -12.14 -17.04 -14.96
C ILE A 544 -11.78 -18.29 -15.78
N CYS A 545 -12.33 -19.46 -15.42
CA CYS A 545 -12.20 -20.66 -16.25
C CYS A 545 -12.99 -20.53 -17.57
N ASP A 546 -14.25 -20.08 -17.49
CA ASP A 546 -15.16 -19.97 -18.64
C ASP A 546 -14.75 -18.85 -19.62
N ALA A 547 -14.09 -17.78 -19.16
CA ALA A 547 -13.68 -16.62 -19.98
C ALA A 547 -12.61 -16.93 -21.05
N VAL A 548 -11.87 -18.04 -20.91
CA VAL A 548 -10.94 -18.53 -21.95
C VAL A 548 -11.18 -20.03 -22.16
N PRO A 549 -12.14 -20.41 -23.05
CA PRO A 549 -12.52 -21.80 -23.30
C PRO A 549 -11.31 -22.70 -23.60
N PRO A 550 -11.31 -23.98 -23.17
CA PRO A 550 -10.15 -24.87 -23.34
C PRO A 550 -9.86 -25.22 -24.81
N ASP A 551 -10.88 -25.15 -25.65
CA ASP A 551 -10.93 -25.38 -27.09
C ASP A 551 -10.74 -24.11 -27.93
N LEU A 552 -10.52 -22.95 -27.30
CA LEU A 552 -10.23 -21.70 -28.00
C LEU A 552 -8.90 -21.79 -28.77
N GLU A 553 -8.98 -21.76 -30.10
CA GLU A 553 -7.82 -21.66 -30.99
C GLU A 553 -7.58 -20.18 -31.38
N LEU A 554 -6.38 -19.67 -31.07
CA LEU A 554 -5.91 -18.34 -31.45
C LEU A 554 -4.40 -18.41 -31.75
N PRO A 555 -3.84 -17.44 -32.49
CA PRO A 555 -2.39 -17.30 -32.62
C PRO A 555 -1.69 -17.22 -31.26
N ASP A 556 -0.46 -17.73 -31.20
CA ASP A 556 0.30 -17.82 -29.94
C ASP A 556 0.39 -16.51 -29.14
N ILE A 557 0.46 -15.35 -29.81
CA ILE A 557 0.66 -14.06 -29.13
C ILE A 557 -0.51 -13.73 -28.19
N PRO A 558 -1.77 -13.56 -28.65
CA PRO A 558 -2.90 -13.35 -27.74
C PRO A 558 -3.12 -14.55 -26.79
N MET A 559 -2.90 -15.79 -27.26
CA MET A 559 -3.04 -16.99 -26.41
C MET A 559 -2.08 -16.99 -25.21
N ALA A 560 -0.87 -16.44 -25.37
CA ALA A 560 0.12 -16.33 -24.29
C ALA A 560 -0.35 -15.44 -23.14
N ASP A 561 -0.78 -14.21 -23.40
CA ASP A 561 -1.26 -13.32 -22.33
C ASP A 561 -2.58 -13.82 -21.73
N LEU A 562 -3.48 -14.39 -22.55
CA LEU A 562 -4.72 -15.00 -22.06
C LEU A 562 -4.46 -16.13 -21.06
N ARG A 563 -3.65 -17.12 -21.43
CA ARG A 563 -3.40 -18.28 -20.56
C ARG A 563 -2.57 -17.91 -19.34
N VAL A 564 -1.54 -17.07 -19.48
CA VAL A 564 -0.77 -16.62 -18.31
C VAL A 564 -1.63 -15.78 -17.37
N SER A 565 -2.44 -14.84 -17.89
CA SER A 565 -3.38 -14.05 -17.09
C SER A 565 -4.44 -14.92 -16.41
N GLN A 566 -5.06 -15.87 -17.12
CA GLN A 566 -6.06 -16.78 -16.57
C GLN A 566 -5.50 -17.56 -15.37
N GLN A 567 -4.32 -18.17 -15.51
CA GLN A 567 -3.73 -18.98 -14.45
C GLN A 567 -3.26 -18.13 -13.27
N TRP A 568 -2.71 -16.93 -13.53
CA TRP A 568 -2.35 -15.98 -12.49
C TRP A 568 -3.58 -15.46 -11.71
N LEU A 569 -4.68 -15.12 -12.38
CA LEU A 569 -5.92 -14.69 -11.72
C LEU A 569 -6.53 -15.80 -10.85
N ARG A 570 -6.49 -17.07 -11.29
CA ARG A 570 -6.85 -18.24 -10.46
C ARG A 570 -5.96 -18.34 -9.20
N THR A 571 -4.68 -18.02 -9.30
CA THR A 571 -3.76 -17.96 -8.15
C THR A 571 -4.15 -16.86 -7.16
N MET A 572 -4.48 -15.66 -7.65
CA MET A 572 -4.94 -14.54 -6.81
C MET A 572 -6.23 -14.89 -6.05
N ILE A 573 -7.21 -15.50 -6.72
CA ILE A 573 -8.45 -15.97 -6.09
C ILE A 573 -8.15 -16.99 -4.98
N TRP A 574 -7.26 -17.95 -5.24
CA TRP A 574 -6.87 -18.95 -4.25
C TRP A 574 -6.11 -18.36 -3.04
N GLN A 575 -5.22 -17.38 -3.26
CA GLN A 575 -4.55 -16.65 -2.16
C GLN A 575 -5.56 -15.87 -1.31
N LEU A 576 -6.62 -15.33 -1.92
CA LEU A 576 -7.72 -14.69 -1.19
C LEU A 576 -8.54 -15.73 -0.40
N SER A 577 -8.91 -16.88 -1.00
CA SER A 577 -9.55 -18.01 -0.29
C SER A 577 -8.73 -18.50 0.91
N THR A 578 -7.40 -18.50 0.78
CA THR A 578 -6.45 -18.84 1.84
C THR A 578 -6.51 -17.82 2.98
N THR A 579 -6.44 -16.54 2.65
CA THR A 579 -6.47 -15.43 3.63
C THR A 579 -7.83 -15.32 4.33
N ALA A 580 -8.92 -15.64 3.64
CA ALA A 580 -10.27 -15.72 4.20
C ALA A 580 -10.53 -17.00 5.03
N GLY A 581 -9.59 -17.95 5.08
CA GLY A 581 -9.73 -19.19 5.83
C GLY A 581 -10.76 -20.17 5.25
N PHE A 582 -11.05 -20.09 3.95
CA PHE A 582 -12.09 -20.89 3.31
C PHE A 582 -11.63 -22.29 2.84
N LEU A 583 -10.32 -22.52 2.79
CA LEU A 583 -9.74 -23.78 2.30
C LEU A 583 -10.13 -24.99 3.16
N SER A 584 -10.32 -26.14 2.50
CA SER A 584 -10.67 -27.41 3.14
C SER A 584 -10.06 -28.59 2.39
N SER A 585 -9.69 -29.65 3.12
CA SER A 585 -9.30 -30.93 2.53
C SER A 585 -10.49 -31.77 2.03
N LYS A 586 -11.73 -31.29 2.25
CA LYS A 586 -12.99 -31.87 1.78
C LYS A 586 -13.83 -30.83 1.04
N ALA A 587 -13.17 -29.88 0.34
CA ALA A 587 -13.88 -28.91 -0.48
C ALA A 587 -14.56 -29.61 -1.68
N SER A 588 -15.70 -29.06 -2.13
CA SER A 588 -16.39 -29.52 -3.34
C SER A 588 -15.91 -28.83 -4.63
N HIS A 589 -15.11 -27.77 -4.49
CA HIS A 589 -14.61 -26.97 -5.61
C HIS A 589 -13.09 -26.83 -5.50
N PRO A 590 -12.34 -27.05 -6.60
CA PRO A 590 -10.87 -27.00 -6.58
C PRO A 590 -10.30 -25.70 -6.00
N CYS A 591 -10.89 -24.54 -6.29
CA CYS A 591 -10.45 -23.24 -5.76
C CYS A 591 -10.54 -23.07 -4.23
N MET A 592 -11.13 -24.04 -3.54
CA MET A 592 -11.22 -24.14 -2.08
C MET A 592 -10.36 -25.28 -1.51
N GLU A 593 -9.50 -25.91 -2.31
CA GLU A 593 -8.57 -26.95 -1.88
C GLU A 593 -7.14 -26.42 -1.69
N PHE A 594 -6.41 -26.98 -0.72
CA PHE A 594 -4.98 -26.69 -0.51
C PHE A 594 -4.09 -27.08 -1.70
N ARG A 595 -4.56 -27.98 -2.58
CA ARG A 595 -3.80 -28.52 -3.72
C ARG A 595 -4.02 -27.76 -5.03
N TYR A 596 -4.90 -26.76 -5.07
CA TYR A 596 -5.27 -26.07 -6.31
C TYR A 596 -4.09 -25.45 -7.08
N PRO A 597 -3.07 -24.86 -6.43
CA PRO A 597 -1.92 -24.30 -7.16
C PRO A 597 -1.11 -25.35 -7.94
N LEU A 598 -1.20 -26.65 -7.57
CA LEU A 598 -0.61 -27.73 -8.37
C LEU A 598 -1.34 -27.93 -9.69
N GLN A 599 -2.67 -27.78 -9.69
CA GLN A 599 -3.47 -27.78 -10.92
C GLN A 599 -3.17 -26.54 -11.77
N ILE A 600 -3.18 -25.35 -11.16
CA ILE A 600 -2.84 -24.09 -11.87
C ILE A 600 -1.45 -24.20 -12.51
N ALA A 601 -0.45 -24.71 -11.78
CA ALA A 601 0.91 -24.87 -12.30
C ALA A 601 0.99 -25.87 -13.46
N ARG A 602 0.27 -26.99 -13.38
CA ARG A 602 0.14 -27.95 -14.49
C ARG A 602 -0.49 -27.28 -15.71
N ASP A 603 -1.64 -26.64 -15.52
CA ASP A 603 -2.42 -26.03 -16.59
C ASP A 603 -1.62 -24.91 -17.28
N LEU A 604 -0.87 -24.09 -16.51
CA LEU A 604 0.06 -23.09 -17.04
C LEU A 604 1.24 -23.69 -17.80
N SER A 605 1.81 -24.80 -17.30
CA SER A 605 2.93 -25.49 -17.98
C SER A 605 2.47 -26.09 -19.31
N LEU A 606 1.33 -26.78 -19.33
CA LEU A 606 0.72 -27.35 -20.54
C LEU A 606 0.35 -26.28 -21.58
N ALA A 607 -0.07 -25.09 -21.15
CA ALA A 607 -0.28 -23.96 -22.05
C ALA A 607 1.05 -23.42 -22.61
N THR A 608 2.03 -23.13 -21.75
CA THR A 608 3.28 -22.47 -22.15
C THR A 608 4.25 -23.36 -22.92
N TRP A 609 4.22 -24.70 -22.77
CA TRP A 609 4.99 -25.61 -23.64
C TRP A 609 4.53 -25.62 -25.10
N LYS A 610 3.28 -25.22 -25.38
CA LYS A 610 2.74 -25.14 -26.75
C LYS A 610 3.06 -23.82 -27.45
N LEU A 611 3.52 -22.81 -26.70
CA LEU A 611 3.68 -21.44 -27.18
C LEU A 611 5.14 -21.14 -27.52
N SER A 612 5.38 -20.43 -28.62
CA SER A 612 6.73 -19.98 -28.95
C SER A 612 7.26 -18.98 -27.91
N THR A 613 8.57 -19.03 -27.65
CA THR A 613 9.24 -18.06 -26.77
C THR A 613 8.98 -16.63 -27.26
N GLN A 614 9.14 -16.37 -28.55
CA GLN A 614 8.92 -15.05 -29.16
C GLN A 614 7.50 -14.50 -28.92
N SER A 615 6.51 -15.38 -28.89
CA SER A 615 5.12 -15.00 -28.62
C SER A 615 4.94 -14.53 -27.18
N MET A 616 5.62 -15.16 -26.22
CA MET A 616 5.65 -14.74 -24.82
C MET A 616 6.49 -13.47 -24.59
N GLU A 617 7.62 -13.32 -25.29
CA GLU A 617 8.49 -12.12 -25.23
C GLU A 617 7.75 -10.82 -25.58
N THR A 618 6.74 -10.91 -26.46
CA THR A 618 5.96 -9.76 -26.95
C THR A 618 5.21 -9.01 -25.83
N HIS A 619 4.91 -9.69 -24.71
CA HIS A 619 4.18 -9.11 -23.57
C HIS A 619 5.10 -8.54 -22.48
N GLY A 620 6.42 -8.75 -22.61
CA GLY A 620 7.44 -8.18 -21.73
C GLY A 620 7.35 -8.60 -20.27
N ILE A 621 7.88 -7.73 -19.40
CA ILE A 621 8.10 -8.00 -17.97
C ILE A 621 6.82 -8.37 -17.21
N GLY A 622 5.65 -7.88 -17.66
CA GLY A 622 4.36 -8.11 -17.02
C GLY A 622 3.86 -9.55 -17.14
N LEU A 623 4.26 -10.28 -18.18
CA LEU A 623 3.96 -11.70 -18.33
C LEU A 623 4.89 -12.55 -17.42
N ILE A 624 6.16 -12.17 -17.34
CA ILE A 624 7.16 -12.87 -16.52
C ILE A 624 6.83 -12.74 -15.02
N GLU A 625 6.39 -11.56 -14.59
CA GLU A 625 5.98 -11.33 -13.19
C GLU A 625 4.81 -12.24 -12.78
N LYS A 626 3.81 -12.41 -13.65
CA LYS A 626 2.68 -13.35 -13.43
C LYS A 626 3.18 -14.79 -13.27
N ILE A 627 4.11 -15.25 -14.13
CA ILE A 627 4.72 -16.59 -14.03
C ILE A 627 5.51 -16.73 -12.71
N PHE A 628 6.28 -15.71 -12.33
CA PHE A 628 7.03 -15.67 -11.07
C PHE A 628 6.11 -15.81 -9.84
N GLU A 629 4.98 -15.10 -9.79
CA GLU A 629 4.01 -15.21 -8.69
C GLU A 629 3.36 -16.61 -8.61
N VAL A 630 3.06 -17.23 -9.76
CA VAL A 630 2.58 -18.63 -9.81
C VAL A 630 3.67 -19.60 -9.33
N ALA A 631 4.94 -19.38 -9.71
CA ALA A 631 6.06 -20.21 -9.27
C ALA A 631 6.37 -20.09 -7.77
N CYS A 632 6.27 -18.88 -7.20
CA CYS A 632 6.34 -18.65 -5.77
C CYS A 632 5.22 -19.41 -5.02
N THR A 633 3.98 -19.29 -5.49
CA THR A 633 2.83 -19.99 -4.87
C THR A 633 2.95 -21.51 -5.00
N LEU A 634 3.44 -22.01 -6.13
CA LEU A 634 3.76 -23.43 -6.32
C LEU A 634 4.81 -23.91 -5.31
N THR A 635 5.87 -23.12 -5.09
CA THR A 635 6.93 -23.43 -4.12
C THR A 635 6.38 -23.54 -2.70
N ASP A 636 5.52 -22.60 -2.28
CA ASP A 636 4.87 -22.62 -0.97
C ASP A 636 4.00 -23.87 -0.77
N VAL A 637 3.21 -24.26 -1.78
CA VAL A 637 2.39 -25.49 -1.70
C VAL A 637 3.25 -26.74 -1.72
N MET A 638 4.33 -26.79 -2.52
CA MET A 638 5.25 -27.93 -2.59
C MET A 638 5.95 -28.20 -1.25
N ALA A 639 6.29 -27.16 -0.48
CA ALA A 639 6.88 -27.33 0.86
C ALA A 639 5.92 -28.02 1.86
N CYS A 640 4.61 -27.97 1.63
CA CYS A 640 3.60 -28.66 2.43
C CYS A 640 3.34 -30.12 2.00
N LEU A 641 4.05 -30.65 0.99
CA LEU A 641 3.83 -32.00 0.46
C LEU A 641 4.87 -33.00 0.97
N SER A 642 4.45 -34.27 1.08
CA SER A 642 5.38 -35.38 1.30
C SER A 642 6.28 -35.60 0.07
N THR A 643 7.45 -36.18 0.27
CA THR A 643 8.41 -36.49 -0.81
C THR A 643 7.80 -37.35 -1.92
N ALA A 644 6.81 -38.20 -1.59
CA ALA A 644 6.05 -38.98 -2.57
C ALA A 644 5.09 -38.10 -3.41
N GLY A 645 4.46 -37.10 -2.81
CA GLY A 645 3.57 -36.15 -3.49
C GLY A 645 4.27 -35.11 -4.37
N LEU A 646 5.60 -35.05 -4.32
CA LEU A 646 6.44 -34.16 -5.13
C LEU A 646 7.00 -34.84 -6.40
N ARG A 647 7.09 -36.17 -6.43
CA ARG A 647 7.70 -36.91 -7.55
C ARG A 647 6.76 -37.02 -8.75
N SER A 648 7.31 -36.91 -9.95
CA SER A 648 6.69 -37.31 -11.21
C SER A 648 6.36 -38.82 -11.16
N SER A 649 5.20 -39.23 -11.68
CA SER A 649 4.76 -40.64 -11.62
C SER A 649 4.80 -41.30 -12.99
N GLY A 650 5.86 -42.06 -13.25
CA GLY A 650 6.07 -42.80 -14.50
C GLY A 650 6.16 -41.86 -15.71
N PHE A 651 5.05 -41.74 -16.44
CA PHE A 651 4.92 -40.90 -17.63
C PHE A 651 4.24 -39.53 -17.38
N ASN A 652 3.80 -39.25 -16.15
CA ASN A 652 3.14 -37.99 -15.81
C ASN A 652 4.10 -37.00 -15.16
N LEU A 653 4.14 -35.79 -15.73
CA LEU A 653 4.86 -34.62 -15.19
C LEU A 653 4.39 -34.30 -13.77
N GLY A 654 5.34 -34.00 -12.88
CA GLY A 654 5.09 -33.68 -11.47
C GLY A 654 5.30 -32.20 -11.13
N PRO A 655 5.01 -31.79 -9.88
CA PRO A 655 5.22 -30.41 -9.40
C PRO A 655 6.65 -29.89 -9.61
N GLN A 656 7.65 -30.78 -9.49
CA GLN A 656 9.07 -30.45 -9.74
C GLN A 656 9.32 -30.05 -11.20
N ASP A 657 8.63 -30.67 -12.15
CA ASP A 657 8.82 -30.43 -13.58
C ASP A 657 8.18 -29.09 -13.99
N TYR A 658 7.00 -28.78 -13.43
CA TYR A 658 6.37 -27.45 -13.59
C TYR A 658 7.26 -26.34 -13.01
N LEU A 659 7.86 -26.56 -11.83
CA LEU A 659 8.74 -25.57 -11.20
C LEU A 659 9.99 -25.32 -12.06
N LYS A 660 10.68 -26.37 -12.52
CA LYS A 660 11.83 -26.27 -13.45
C LYS A 660 11.48 -25.55 -14.75
N HIS A 661 10.28 -25.80 -15.29
CA HIS A 661 9.78 -25.12 -16.48
C HIS A 661 9.58 -23.61 -16.22
N PHE A 662 8.98 -23.22 -15.10
CA PHE A 662 8.85 -21.79 -14.75
C PHE A 662 10.20 -21.11 -14.54
N PHE A 663 11.17 -21.79 -13.91
CA PHE A 663 12.56 -21.32 -13.85
C PHE A 663 13.16 -21.12 -15.24
N SER A 664 12.86 -22.02 -16.18
CA SER A 664 13.33 -21.91 -17.57
C SER A 664 12.75 -20.66 -18.24
N LEU A 665 11.43 -20.46 -18.15
CA LEU A 665 10.75 -19.28 -18.70
C LEU A 665 11.28 -17.98 -18.08
N VAL A 666 11.44 -17.92 -16.76
CA VAL A 666 11.99 -16.76 -16.04
C VAL A 666 13.46 -16.50 -16.42
N ASN A 667 14.26 -17.53 -16.70
CA ASN A 667 15.64 -17.38 -17.13
C ASN A 667 15.78 -16.96 -18.61
N THR A 668 14.87 -17.39 -19.50
CA THR A 668 14.97 -17.10 -20.94
C THR A 668 14.30 -15.80 -21.35
N LEU A 669 13.19 -15.40 -20.72
CA LEU A 669 12.40 -14.25 -21.17
C LEU A 669 13.04 -12.89 -20.77
N PRO A 670 12.94 -11.84 -21.62
CA PRO A 670 13.57 -10.53 -21.42
C PRO A 670 13.33 -9.90 -20.05
N GLY A 671 14.41 -9.55 -19.35
CA GLY A 671 14.37 -8.97 -18.00
C GLY A 671 14.11 -9.97 -16.86
N GLY A 672 13.64 -11.20 -17.16
CA GLY A 672 13.38 -12.23 -16.16
C GLY A 672 14.64 -12.69 -15.42
N ARG A 673 15.72 -12.98 -16.17
CA ARG A 673 17.01 -13.43 -15.61
C ARG A 673 17.64 -12.43 -14.64
N GLN A 674 17.52 -11.13 -14.91
CA GLN A 674 18.11 -10.09 -14.06
C GLN A 674 17.22 -9.77 -12.85
N ARG A 675 15.89 -9.74 -13.04
CA ARG A 675 14.96 -9.18 -12.03
C ARG A 675 14.26 -10.23 -11.17
N PHE A 676 13.90 -11.38 -11.73
CA PHE A 676 13.04 -12.38 -11.06
C PHE A 676 13.76 -13.70 -10.74
N LEU A 677 14.74 -14.11 -11.55
CA LEU A 677 15.49 -15.34 -11.29
C LEU A 677 16.21 -15.35 -9.92
N PRO A 678 16.92 -14.28 -9.48
CA PRO A 678 17.55 -14.28 -8.16
C PRO A 678 16.53 -14.41 -7.04
N LEU A 679 15.41 -13.68 -7.14
CA LEU A 679 14.31 -13.73 -6.16
C LEU A 679 13.70 -15.13 -6.07
N LEU A 680 13.52 -15.83 -7.20
CA LEU A 680 12.93 -17.16 -7.23
C LEU A 680 13.91 -18.23 -6.71
N LEU A 681 15.21 -18.10 -7.01
CA LEU A 681 16.27 -18.94 -6.44
C LEU A 681 16.32 -18.79 -4.91
N THR A 682 16.31 -17.56 -4.38
CA THR A 682 16.25 -17.28 -2.94
C THR A 682 15.00 -17.89 -2.30
N LYS A 683 13.82 -17.68 -2.92
CA LYS A 683 12.55 -18.23 -2.43
C LYS A 683 12.57 -19.75 -2.33
N VAL A 684 13.10 -20.45 -3.35
CA VAL A 684 13.24 -21.91 -3.34
C VAL A 684 14.31 -22.37 -2.36
N GLY A 685 15.48 -21.72 -2.30
CA GLY A 685 16.54 -22.05 -1.35
C GLY A 685 16.09 -22.03 0.10
N GLN A 686 15.18 -21.11 0.45
CA GLN A 686 14.61 -20.99 1.81
C GLN A 686 13.40 -21.89 2.05
N THR A 687 12.48 -21.99 1.08
CA THR A 687 11.16 -22.63 1.28
C THR A 687 11.21 -24.13 0.91
N LEU A 688 12.05 -24.51 -0.04
CA LEU A 688 12.18 -25.88 -0.53
C LEU A 688 13.66 -26.20 -0.93
N PRO A 689 14.60 -26.25 0.04
CA PRO A 689 16.03 -26.34 -0.23
C PRO A 689 16.42 -27.52 -1.14
N SER A 690 15.70 -28.64 -1.03
CA SER A 690 15.91 -29.85 -1.82
C SER A 690 15.70 -29.67 -3.33
N MET A 691 15.05 -28.58 -3.77
CA MET A 691 14.88 -28.25 -5.19
C MET A 691 15.94 -27.29 -5.73
N LEU A 692 16.77 -26.67 -4.88
CA LEU A 692 17.76 -25.69 -5.31
C LEU A 692 18.79 -26.29 -6.27
N GLN A 693 19.40 -27.43 -5.90
CA GLN A 693 20.35 -28.15 -6.76
C GLN A 693 19.70 -28.70 -8.05
N PRO A 694 18.54 -29.38 -8.03
CA PRO A 694 17.84 -29.79 -9.25
C PRO A 694 17.50 -28.64 -10.20
N VAL A 695 17.20 -27.45 -9.68
CA VAL A 695 16.90 -26.25 -10.49
C VAL A 695 18.16 -25.63 -11.09
N THR A 696 19.22 -25.45 -10.30
CA THR A 696 20.47 -24.85 -10.79
C THR A 696 21.16 -25.74 -11.82
N GLN A 697 21.11 -27.06 -11.65
CA GLN A 697 21.52 -28.03 -12.66
C GLN A 697 20.66 -27.96 -13.93
N HIS A 698 19.33 -27.90 -13.80
CA HIS A 698 18.42 -27.77 -14.95
C HIS A 698 18.67 -26.50 -15.77
N LEU A 699 19.05 -25.39 -15.11
CA LEU A 699 19.39 -24.12 -15.75
C LEU A 699 20.86 -24.02 -16.21
N ASN A 700 21.71 -25.02 -15.93
CA ASN A 700 23.16 -25.00 -16.15
C ASN A 700 23.85 -23.78 -15.52
N LEU A 701 23.46 -23.40 -14.29
CA LEU A 701 24.08 -22.29 -13.56
C LEU A 701 25.41 -22.71 -12.88
N PRO A 702 26.41 -21.81 -12.77
CA PRO A 702 27.66 -22.10 -12.06
C PRO A 702 27.44 -22.42 -10.57
N ALA A 703 28.26 -23.32 -10.01
CA ALA A 703 28.15 -23.71 -8.60
C ALA A 703 28.35 -22.52 -7.64
N ALA A 704 29.27 -21.60 -7.97
CA ALA A 704 29.56 -20.40 -7.16
C ALA A 704 28.33 -19.49 -6.96
N THR A 705 27.38 -19.47 -7.90
CA THR A 705 26.14 -18.67 -7.78
C THR A 705 25.25 -19.15 -6.62
N VAL A 706 25.42 -20.39 -6.16
CA VAL A 706 24.65 -20.98 -5.05
C VAL A 706 25.20 -20.53 -3.70
N GLU A 707 26.51 -20.42 -3.55
CA GLU A 707 27.18 -20.06 -2.28
C GLU A 707 26.90 -18.61 -1.87
N THR A 708 26.81 -17.68 -2.83
CA THR A 708 26.45 -16.27 -2.59
C THR A 708 24.98 -16.05 -2.19
N LEU A 709 24.10 -17.04 -2.31
CA LEU A 709 22.66 -16.91 -2.04
C LEU A 709 22.21 -17.54 -0.71
N VAL A 710 23.13 -18.22 0.01
CA VAL A 710 22.88 -18.82 1.32
C VAL A 710 23.73 -18.09 2.36
N PRO A 711 23.12 -17.41 3.35
CA PRO A 711 23.90 -16.79 4.43
C PRO A 711 24.72 -17.87 5.15
N PRO A 712 26.03 -17.66 5.39
CA PRO A 712 26.86 -18.67 6.02
C PRO A 712 26.38 -18.97 7.44
N GLU A 713 26.29 -20.25 7.77
CA GLU A 713 26.05 -20.72 9.13
C GLU A 713 27.21 -20.24 10.02
N LYS A 714 26.89 -19.62 11.17
CA LYS A 714 27.85 -18.81 11.93
C LYS A 714 29.07 -19.61 12.41
N ALA A 715 30.20 -19.47 11.71
CA ALA A 715 31.53 -19.75 12.27
C ALA A 715 31.96 -18.61 13.21
N GLU A 716 32.82 -18.94 14.19
CA GLU A 716 33.28 -18.00 15.22
C GLU A 716 34.26 -16.93 14.65
N PRO A 717 34.34 -15.73 15.26
CA PRO A 717 35.08 -14.62 14.68
C PRO A 717 36.57 -14.62 15.07
N GLU A 718 37.46 -14.88 14.11
CA GLU A 718 38.84 -14.41 14.19
C GLU A 718 38.97 -13.00 13.60
N ALA A 719 39.78 -12.17 14.24
CA ALA A 719 39.83 -10.73 13.99
C ALA A 719 40.88 -10.34 12.93
N PHE A 720 40.43 -9.68 11.86
CA PHE A 720 41.27 -8.77 11.08
C PHE A 720 40.45 -7.55 10.63
N GLY A 721 41.07 -6.37 10.64
CA GLY A 721 40.35 -5.09 10.75
C GLY A 721 40.01 -4.35 9.45
N ASP A 722 38.97 -3.53 9.57
CA ASP A 722 38.68 -2.26 8.88
C ASP A 722 39.29 -2.01 7.49
N THR A 723 38.48 -2.12 6.43
CA THR A 723 38.15 -1.00 5.50
C THR A 723 37.26 -1.42 4.31
N TRP A 724 35.94 -1.56 4.50
CA TRP A 724 34.93 -1.48 3.42
C TRP A 724 33.60 -0.89 3.96
N PRO A 725 32.76 -0.24 3.13
CA PRO A 725 31.50 0.38 3.58
C PRO A 725 30.42 -0.64 3.96
N ASP A 726 29.52 -0.27 4.87
CA ASP A 726 28.51 -1.14 5.50
C ASP A 726 27.59 -1.89 4.52
N ASP A 727 27.87 -3.17 4.28
CA ASP A 727 26.96 -4.10 3.58
C ASP A 727 25.92 -4.69 4.56
N GLN A 728 25.00 -3.84 5.02
CA GLN A 728 24.01 -4.19 6.05
C GLN A 728 22.56 -3.97 5.58
N SER A 729 22.33 -4.00 4.26
CA SER A 729 21.01 -3.81 3.63
C SER A 729 20.27 -5.12 3.31
N TYR A 730 20.91 -6.29 3.41
CA TYR A 730 20.39 -7.54 2.86
C TYR A 730 19.87 -8.58 3.86
N SER A 731 19.99 -8.36 5.18
CA SER A 731 19.59 -9.34 6.20
C SER A 731 18.10 -9.36 6.56
N ASP A 732 17.37 -8.27 6.32
CA ASP A 732 16.08 -7.99 6.98
C ASP A 732 14.85 -8.27 6.10
N PHE A 733 14.98 -9.17 5.11
CA PHE A 733 13.86 -9.61 4.29
C PHE A 733 13.00 -10.65 5.03
N ASN A 734 11.80 -10.25 5.47
CA ASN A 734 10.79 -11.19 5.97
C ASN A 734 10.07 -11.89 4.80
N TYR A 735 10.64 -13.00 4.32
CA TYR A 735 10.16 -13.73 3.14
C TYR A 735 8.76 -14.35 3.27
N ALA A 736 8.22 -14.50 4.49
CA ALA A 736 6.82 -14.90 4.69
C ALA A 736 5.83 -13.83 4.21
N GLU A 737 6.25 -12.57 4.15
CA GLU A 737 5.46 -11.44 3.64
C GLU A 737 5.58 -11.28 2.12
N MET A 738 6.58 -11.92 1.49
CA MET A 738 6.79 -11.93 0.03
C MET A 738 5.86 -12.88 -0.73
N SER A 739 4.86 -13.47 -0.08
CA SER A 739 3.68 -14.05 -0.76
C SER A 739 2.58 -13.00 -1.02
N ARG A 740 2.73 -11.77 -0.50
CA ARG A 740 1.80 -10.63 -0.67
C ARG A 740 2.49 -9.46 -1.38
N ILE A 741 3.16 -9.73 -2.50
CA ILE A 741 3.97 -8.71 -3.20
C ILE A 741 3.06 -7.72 -3.92
N GLY A 742 2.72 -6.64 -3.22
CA GLY A 742 2.31 -5.38 -3.84
C GLY A 742 3.13 -4.16 -3.43
N ASP A 743 3.68 -4.16 -2.21
CA ASP A 743 4.44 -3.04 -1.66
C ASP A 743 5.95 -3.28 -1.53
N LYS A 744 6.46 -4.47 -1.92
CA LYS A 744 7.86 -4.89 -1.69
C LYS A 744 8.59 -5.50 -2.90
N THR A 745 8.21 -5.18 -4.14
CA THR A 745 9.21 -5.21 -5.22
C THR A 745 10.13 -4.00 -5.01
N PRO A 746 11.44 -4.16 -4.73
CA PRO A 746 12.32 -3.01 -4.58
C PRO A 746 12.33 -2.17 -5.86
N GLU A 747 12.35 -0.84 -5.72
CA GLU A 747 12.77 0.04 -6.81
C GLU A 747 14.23 -0.31 -7.12
N ILE A 748 14.59 -0.41 -8.41
CA ILE A 748 15.95 -0.79 -8.81
C ILE A 748 16.87 0.38 -8.46
N ASP A 749 17.63 0.24 -7.38
CA ASP A 749 18.79 1.09 -7.13
C ASP A 749 19.89 0.74 -8.15
N GLU A 750 20.51 1.75 -8.76
CA GLU A 750 21.60 1.54 -9.72
C GLU A 750 22.77 0.80 -9.06
N ALA A 751 22.96 0.96 -7.75
CA ALA A 751 23.92 0.21 -6.95
C ALA A 751 23.74 -1.32 -7.05
N PHE A 752 22.50 -1.84 -7.06
CA PHE A 752 22.25 -3.27 -7.14
C PHE A 752 22.57 -3.85 -8.52
N MET A 753 22.29 -3.08 -9.59
CA MET A 753 22.66 -3.47 -10.95
C MET A 753 24.18 -3.43 -11.17
N GLN A 754 24.87 -2.44 -10.60
CA GLN A 754 26.33 -2.36 -10.65
C GLN A 754 27.00 -3.47 -9.85
N TYR A 755 26.46 -3.87 -8.70
CA TYR A 755 26.94 -5.02 -7.92
C TYR A 755 26.83 -6.34 -8.71
N LEU A 756 25.71 -6.57 -9.39
CA LEU A 756 25.51 -7.75 -10.25
C LEU A 756 26.35 -7.73 -11.55
N GLN A 757 26.87 -6.56 -11.96
CA GLN A 757 27.74 -6.41 -13.13
C GLN A 757 29.25 -6.40 -12.80
N SER A 758 29.61 -6.35 -11.50
CA SER A 758 31.02 -6.26 -11.04
C SER A 758 31.54 -7.54 -10.40
N SER A 759 30.71 -8.58 -10.24
CA SER A 759 31.19 -9.94 -9.98
C SER A 759 31.72 -10.57 -11.28
N PRO A 760 32.94 -11.15 -11.29
CA PRO A 760 33.61 -11.67 -12.51
C PRO A 760 33.00 -12.98 -13.06
#